data_AF-C1E293-F1
#
_entry.id   AF-C1E293-F1
#
_cell.length_a   1.000
_cell.length_b   1.000
_cell.length_c   1.000
_cell.angle_alpha   90.00
_cell.angle_beta   90.00
_cell.angle_gamma   90.00
#
_symmetry.space_group_name_H-M   'P 1'
#
loop_
_entity.id
_entity.type
_entity.pdbx_description
1 polymer ?
#
loop_
_entity_poly.entity_id
_entity_poly.type
_entity_poly.pdbx_seq_one_letter_code
_entity_poly.pdbx_strand_id
1 'polypeptide(L)'
;MESAKGANTVVDDEEKAVGIECYANTASGFQAILKERYTDFIVNEIGLDGEVVHLTSLDAAVDEEIDSREQEKRQKTIVQLSATQEEPDDHSDRQLDDGKKAPAAAAATPSETQGEGTDAKVEQTEVAASVDFSAEIEIAVADFVKLAGPAEAERLKEFLEQPGVLLPAAEGKPAPAPLILASSNDKAYRTRMHVFFNSHFQLMTDTVEAPADEEASGPVKKDSKRPCLCIRVHPRKPVNSKGGNGGQKRNRDEGGGWKGHRRWPANLPQYLEFTLCKENKDTGDAIGVLSRILHVKPRSFGFAGTKDRRGVTSQRVTIFKVRAARMAKLRLLGMKVGNYRYVDRDLRLGDLKGNLFTLTLRGIEEGSQLSISEAVRTLRTSGFINYFGLQRFGSHSIGTHVVGAALLRGAWEEAVDLILRPRDGDKPQVAMARSIFKEQGNAAAALKHMPTWCVAERSLLEGLVRAQKNDYVSAFSSIPRTTRKMYVHAYQSYLWNRAASERVRRHGLQRVVAGDLIIDTGCQTDIDNEDGDNDWIFSNVREVTPEEASAGVFSITDVVLPLPGSRVIYSESVQKIYEEICQSDGVQLVGFAHSVREYSFGYLTGAYRRLVTKPDKVKFDFVRYSDPSADLAETDLARLQPVQHDTVKPAGKAEEGELLALRLSFSLPTASYATMAIRELMKSSSSQASHKAATLSANHIVQN
;
A
#
# COMPACT_ATOMS: atom_id res chain seq x y z
N MET A 1 40.06 12.30 25.62
CA MET A 1 39.25 13.51 25.36
C MET A 1 39.46 14.14 23.97
N GLU A 2 40.49 13.76 23.19
CA GLU A 2 40.70 14.33 21.82
C GLU A 2 40.07 13.53 20.67
N SER A 3 39.71 12.25 20.83
CA SER A 3 39.15 11.45 19.73
C SER A 3 37.66 11.72 19.42
N ALA A 4 36.91 12.32 20.35
CA ALA A 4 35.48 12.62 20.17
C ALA A 4 35.21 13.92 19.39
N LYS A 5 36.20 14.83 19.27
CA LYS A 5 36.05 16.07 18.50
C LYS A 5 36.14 15.87 16.99
N GLY A 6 36.84 14.84 16.51
CA GLY A 6 37.05 14.59 15.07
C GLY A 6 35.85 13.95 14.35
N ALA A 7 34.99 13.20 15.07
CA ALA A 7 33.80 12.58 14.47
C ALA A 7 32.63 13.56 14.34
N ASN A 8 32.51 14.52 15.25
CA ASN A 8 31.42 15.51 15.24
C ASN A 8 31.57 16.55 14.11
N THR A 9 32.79 16.84 13.66
CA THR A 9 33.02 17.81 12.56
C THR A 9 32.65 17.24 11.20
N VAL A 10 32.97 15.97 10.91
CA VAL A 10 32.69 15.31 9.62
C VAL A 10 31.18 15.09 9.39
N VAL A 11 30.42 14.92 10.47
CA VAL A 11 28.98 14.61 10.43
C VAL A 11 28.11 15.86 10.27
N ASP A 12 28.62 17.02 10.68
CA ASP A 12 28.01 18.34 10.45
C ASP A 12 28.19 18.80 8.99
N ASP A 13 29.19 18.25 8.29
CA ASP A 13 29.48 18.57 6.90
C ASP A 13 28.46 17.98 5.91
N GLU A 14 27.85 16.83 6.22
CA GLU A 14 26.83 16.22 5.35
C GLU A 14 25.55 17.07 5.25
N GLU A 15 25.08 17.62 6.38
CA GLU A 15 23.91 18.50 6.41
C GLU A 15 24.19 19.84 5.70
N LYS A 16 25.36 20.43 5.95
CA LYS A 16 25.82 21.65 5.28
C LYS A 16 25.99 21.46 3.78
N ALA A 17 26.44 20.28 3.33
CA ALA A 17 26.59 19.97 1.92
C ALA A 17 25.25 20.07 1.16
N VAL A 18 24.12 19.80 1.84
CA VAL A 18 22.78 19.88 1.26
C VAL A 18 21.98 21.09 1.74
N GLY A 19 22.64 22.09 2.33
CA GLY A 19 22.06 23.36 2.74
C GLY A 19 21.19 23.32 4.00
N ILE A 20 21.32 22.31 4.85
CA ILE A 20 20.64 22.24 6.16
C ILE A 20 21.58 22.88 7.20
N GLU A 21 21.42 24.18 7.45
CA GLU A 21 22.40 24.96 8.22
C GLU A 21 21.83 25.62 9.47
N CYS A 22 20.55 26.02 9.45
CA CYS A 22 19.96 26.82 10.50
C CYS A 22 19.07 25.99 11.44
N TYR A 23 18.73 26.58 12.59
CA TYR A 23 17.72 26.09 13.54
C TYR A 23 16.63 27.16 13.70
N ALA A 24 15.42 26.73 14.05
CA ALA A 24 14.28 27.62 14.20
C ALA A 24 14.31 28.44 15.49
N ASN A 25 14.87 27.87 16.56
CA ASN A 25 14.99 28.52 17.87
C ASN A 25 16.37 28.32 18.50
N THR A 26 16.62 29.02 19.60
CA THR A 26 17.88 28.99 20.37
C THR A 26 17.78 28.15 21.65
N ALA A 27 16.74 27.31 21.81
CA ALA A 27 16.64 26.43 22.97
C ALA A 27 17.82 25.45 22.98
N SER A 28 18.29 25.10 24.18
CA SER A 28 19.38 24.12 24.35
C SER A 28 18.94 22.75 23.82
N GLY A 29 19.79 22.13 23.01
CA GLY A 29 19.62 20.74 22.59
C GLY A 29 20.06 19.75 23.67
N PHE A 30 19.81 18.47 23.40
CA PHE A 30 20.21 17.37 24.27
C PHE A 30 20.59 16.15 23.44
N GLN A 31 21.38 15.25 24.02
CA GLN A 31 21.77 14.01 23.37
C GLN A 31 20.76 12.90 23.66
N ALA A 32 20.44 12.14 22.62
CA ALA A 32 19.61 10.95 22.69
C ALA A 32 19.83 10.09 21.44
N ILE A 33 19.35 8.85 21.48
CA ILE A 33 19.47 7.88 20.42
C ILE A 33 18.12 7.76 19.71
N LEU A 34 18.10 8.04 18.41
CA LEU A 34 16.92 7.90 17.55
C LEU A 34 17.00 6.59 16.76
N LYS A 35 15.86 5.89 16.64
CA LYS A 35 15.76 4.63 15.89
C LYS A 35 16.83 3.64 16.36
N GLU A 36 16.99 3.41 17.66
CA GLU A 36 17.83 2.30 18.12
C GLU A 36 17.17 0.99 17.68
N ARG A 37 15.89 0.85 17.99
CA ARG A 37 15.01 -0.19 17.45
C ARG A 37 14.06 0.40 16.40
N TYR A 38 13.52 -0.47 15.53
CA TYR A 38 12.51 -0.04 14.57
C TYR A 38 11.17 0.26 15.24
N THR A 39 10.90 -0.32 16.41
CA THR A 39 9.72 -0.07 17.24
C THR A 39 9.75 1.27 17.97
N ASP A 40 10.92 1.91 18.08
CA ASP A 40 11.06 3.27 18.59
C ASP A 40 10.56 4.34 17.61
N PHE A 41 10.20 3.93 16.38
CA PHE A 41 9.76 4.83 15.32
C PHE A 41 8.45 4.33 14.71
N ILE A 42 7.34 4.79 15.28
CA ILE A 42 5.99 4.42 14.86
C ILE A 42 5.39 5.55 14.03
N VAL A 43 4.78 5.21 12.89
CA VAL A 43 4.14 6.17 11.99
C VAL A 43 2.72 5.71 11.66
N ASN A 44 1.73 6.51 12.01
CA ASN A 44 0.34 6.30 11.65
C ASN A 44 -0.09 7.38 10.65
N GLU A 45 -0.58 6.97 9.48
CA GLU A 45 -1.11 7.91 8.49
C GLU A 45 -2.32 8.66 9.03
N ILE A 46 -2.50 9.91 8.62
CA ILE A 46 -3.70 10.70 8.88
C ILE A 46 -4.46 10.83 7.57
N GLY A 47 -5.65 10.21 7.50
CA GLY A 47 -6.49 10.21 6.31
C GLY A 47 -7.01 11.60 5.95
N LEU A 48 -7.66 11.73 4.78
CA LEU A 48 -8.31 12.98 4.36
C LEU A 48 -9.48 13.36 5.28
N ASP A 49 -10.10 12.39 5.94
CA ASP A 49 -11.07 12.58 7.01
C ASP A 49 -10.46 13.19 8.29
N GLY A 50 -9.13 13.16 8.43
CA GLY A 50 -8.42 13.60 9.63
C GLY A 50 -8.25 12.51 10.68
N GLU A 51 -8.73 11.29 10.39
CA GLU A 51 -8.62 10.14 11.28
C GLU A 51 -7.21 9.54 11.23
N VAL A 52 -6.71 9.15 12.41
CA VAL A 52 -5.42 8.47 12.53
C VAL A 52 -5.61 6.99 12.23
N VAL A 53 -4.86 6.49 11.25
CA VAL A 53 -4.95 5.11 10.78
C VAL A 53 -4.28 4.18 11.77
N HIS A 54 -5.09 3.38 12.45
CA HIS A 54 -4.66 2.27 13.30
C HIS A 54 -5.18 0.95 12.73
N LEU A 55 -4.43 -0.13 12.91
CA LEU A 55 -4.94 -1.49 12.69
C LEU A 55 -5.65 -1.96 13.97
N THR A 56 -6.95 -2.21 13.88
CA THR A 56 -7.81 -2.51 15.06
C THR A 56 -8.62 -3.79 14.92
N SER A 57 -8.76 -4.32 13.70
CA SER A 57 -9.48 -5.56 13.40
C SER A 57 -8.77 -6.30 12.26
N LEU A 58 -8.73 -7.62 12.34
CA LEU A 58 -8.18 -8.51 11.31
C LEU A 58 -9.27 -9.33 10.59
N ASP A 59 -10.50 -9.31 11.10
CA ASP A 59 -11.64 -10.06 10.58
C ASP A 59 -12.16 -9.45 9.27
N ALA A 60 -12.74 -10.30 8.43
CA ALA A 60 -13.34 -9.90 7.16
C ALA A 60 -14.88 -9.80 7.29
N ALA A 61 -15.40 -9.28 8.40
CA ALA A 61 -16.85 -9.22 8.66
C ALA A 61 -17.63 -8.50 7.55
N VAL A 62 -16.99 -7.56 6.83
CA VAL A 62 -17.60 -6.89 5.66
C VAL A 62 -18.01 -7.84 4.54
N ASP A 63 -17.46 -9.05 4.48
CA ASP A 63 -17.84 -10.06 3.49
C ASP A 63 -19.04 -10.90 3.93
N GLU A 64 -19.33 -11.03 5.24
CA GLU A 64 -20.39 -11.90 5.78
C GLU A 64 -21.79 -11.48 5.29
N GLU A 65 -22.08 -10.18 5.34
CA GLU A 65 -23.36 -9.64 4.84
C GLU A 65 -23.50 -9.85 3.33
N ILE A 66 -22.40 -9.71 2.59
CA ILE A 66 -22.41 -9.86 1.14
C ILE A 66 -22.59 -11.34 0.76
N ASP A 67 -21.91 -12.24 1.47
CA ASP A 67 -22.03 -13.68 1.27
C ASP A 67 -23.46 -14.15 1.60
N SER A 68 -24.07 -13.62 2.66
CA SER A 68 -25.47 -13.89 3.04
C SER A 68 -26.46 -13.42 1.97
N ARG A 69 -26.32 -12.17 1.49
CA ARG A 69 -27.15 -11.63 0.40
C ARG A 69 -26.98 -12.41 -0.90
N GLU A 70 -25.79 -12.87 -1.20
CA GLU A 70 -25.55 -13.73 -2.36
C GLU A 70 -26.18 -15.11 -2.20
N GLN A 71 -26.12 -15.71 -1.02
CA GLN A 71 -26.80 -16.96 -0.70
C GLN A 71 -28.32 -16.83 -0.84
N GLU A 72 -28.92 -15.75 -0.32
CA GLU A 72 -30.35 -15.49 -0.51
C GLU A 72 -30.74 -15.34 -1.98
N LYS A 73 -29.95 -14.61 -2.78
CA LYS A 73 -30.19 -14.49 -4.22
C LYS A 73 -30.10 -15.84 -4.93
N ARG A 74 -29.14 -16.67 -4.55
CA ARG A 74 -29.01 -18.04 -5.07
C ARG A 74 -30.23 -18.87 -4.68
N GLN A 75 -30.67 -18.82 -3.42
CA GLN A 75 -31.83 -19.54 -2.94
C GLN A 75 -33.13 -19.10 -3.64
N LYS A 76 -33.35 -17.78 -3.79
CA LYS A 76 -34.48 -17.22 -4.54
C LYS A 76 -34.47 -17.65 -6.00
N THR A 77 -33.29 -17.69 -6.63
CA THR A 77 -33.13 -18.17 -8.02
C THR A 77 -33.49 -19.65 -8.12
N ILE A 78 -33.05 -20.47 -7.16
CA ILE A 78 -33.38 -21.90 -7.09
C ILE A 78 -34.89 -22.09 -6.94
N VAL A 79 -35.53 -21.38 -6.00
CA VAL A 79 -36.98 -21.47 -5.74
C VAL A 79 -37.80 -20.99 -6.95
N GLN A 80 -37.36 -19.93 -7.64
CA GLN A 80 -38.05 -19.43 -8.83
C GLN A 80 -37.93 -20.41 -10.01
N LEU A 81 -36.77 -21.06 -10.17
CA LEU A 81 -36.56 -22.09 -11.18
C LEU A 81 -37.36 -23.38 -10.88
N SER A 82 -37.60 -23.71 -9.61
CA SER A 82 -38.47 -24.84 -9.23
C SER A 82 -39.97 -24.51 -9.36
N ALA A 83 -40.39 -23.27 -9.05
CA ALA A 83 -41.80 -22.86 -9.16
C ALA A 83 -42.30 -22.75 -10.61
N THR A 84 -41.42 -22.59 -11.60
CA THR A 84 -41.81 -22.55 -13.01
C THR A 84 -42.10 -23.95 -13.60
N GLN A 85 -42.08 -25.02 -12.79
CA GLN A 85 -42.40 -26.38 -13.20
C GLN A 85 -43.79 -26.88 -12.75
N GLU A 86 -44.54 -26.09 -11.96
CA GLU A 86 -45.87 -26.45 -11.45
C GLU A 86 -46.98 -25.55 -12.01
N GLU A 87 -47.08 -25.44 -13.34
CA GLU A 87 -48.32 -25.00 -14.00
C GLU A 87 -48.69 -26.09 -15.02
N PRO A 88 -49.82 -26.81 -14.88
CA PRO A 88 -50.32 -27.68 -15.93
C PRO A 88 -50.88 -26.83 -17.06
N ASP A 89 -50.45 -27.10 -18.30
CA ASP A 89 -51.10 -26.60 -19.52
C ASP A 89 -52.56 -27.04 -19.52
N ASP A 90 -53.49 -26.12 -19.19
CA ASP A 90 -54.90 -26.26 -19.57
C ASP A 90 -55.28 -25.17 -20.57
N HIS A 91 -55.58 -25.64 -21.79
CA HIS A 91 -56.00 -24.82 -22.91
C HIS A 91 -57.53 -24.85 -22.99
N SER A 92 -58.20 -23.73 -22.71
CA SER A 92 -59.51 -23.44 -23.31
C SER A 92 -59.81 -21.93 -23.45
N ASP A 93 -59.81 -21.50 -24.71
CA ASP A 93 -60.61 -20.49 -25.43
C ASP A 93 -61.24 -19.24 -24.74
N ARG A 94 -60.91 -18.05 -25.33
CA ARG A 94 -61.70 -16.80 -25.58
C ARG A 94 -62.36 -16.10 -24.37
N GLN A 95 -62.34 -14.78 -24.18
CA GLN A 95 -62.64 -13.67 -25.09
C GLN A 95 -62.38 -12.30 -24.38
N LEU A 96 -62.32 -11.22 -25.15
CA LEU A 96 -62.04 -9.80 -24.83
C LEU A 96 -62.93 -9.17 -23.71
N ASP A 97 -62.38 -8.23 -22.91
CA ASP A 97 -62.72 -6.77 -22.92
C ASP A 97 -62.20 -5.99 -21.66
N ASP A 98 -62.10 -4.67 -21.83
CA ASP A 98 -61.56 -3.52 -21.08
C ASP A 98 -61.67 -3.41 -19.54
N GLY A 99 -60.69 -2.66 -18.97
CA GLY A 99 -61.02 -1.48 -18.14
C GLY A 99 -60.60 -1.40 -16.66
N LYS A 100 -59.57 -0.56 -16.40
CA LYS A 100 -59.38 0.38 -15.25
C LYS A 100 -59.15 -0.10 -13.78
N LYS A 101 -58.12 0.57 -13.22
CA LYS A 101 -57.93 1.15 -11.86
C LYS A 101 -57.43 0.28 -10.68
N ALA A 102 -56.33 0.77 -10.07
CA ALA A 102 -55.83 0.54 -8.70
C ALA A 102 -56.81 1.10 -7.62
N PRO A 103 -56.56 1.07 -6.28
CA PRO A 103 -55.35 0.69 -5.52
C PRO A 103 -55.53 0.00 -4.11
N ALA A 104 -54.38 -0.31 -3.47
CA ALA A 104 -54.02 -0.17 -2.04
C ALA A 104 -54.60 -1.02 -0.87
N ALA A 105 -53.69 -1.21 0.12
CA ALA A 105 -53.87 -1.50 1.56
C ALA A 105 -54.24 -2.95 1.96
N ALA A 106 -53.88 -3.51 3.12
CA ALA A 106 -52.92 -3.25 4.19
C ALA A 106 -53.00 -4.47 5.15
N ALA A 107 -51.94 -4.69 5.93
CA ALA A 107 -51.89 -5.27 7.28
C ALA A 107 -52.72 -6.53 7.66
N ALA A 108 -52.03 -7.55 8.19
CA ALA A 108 -52.28 -8.08 9.54
C ALA A 108 -51.30 -9.22 9.90
N THR A 109 -50.46 -8.98 10.91
CA THR A 109 -50.01 -9.98 11.90
C THR A 109 -51.16 -10.25 12.87
N PRO A 110 -51.27 -11.43 13.54
CA PRO A 110 -50.55 -11.62 14.82
C PRO A 110 -50.13 -13.11 15.07
N SER A 111 -48.96 -13.35 15.66
CA SER A 111 -48.66 -13.58 17.11
C SER A 111 -48.74 -15.05 17.57
N GLU A 112 -47.60 -15.50 18.15
CA GLU A 112 -47.46 -16.35 19.35
C GLU A 112 -48.03 -17.79 19.28
N THR A 113 -47.34 -18.83 19.78
CA THR A 113 -46.82 -19.01 21.15
C THR A 113 -45.73 -20.09 21.19
N GLN A 114 -44.73 -19.85 22.07
CA GLN A 114 -44.17 -20.73 23.13
C GLN A 114 -43.97 -22.24 22.86
N GLY A 115 -42.87 -22.87 23.25
CA GLY A 115 -41.77 -22.45 24.13
C GLY A 115 -40.89 -23.65 24.51
N GLU A 116 -39.80 -23.31 25.21
CA GLU A 116 -39.01 -24.12 26.17
C GLU A 116 -38.23 -25.31 25.57
N GLY A 117 -36.90 -25.35 25.64
CA GLY A 117 -36.02 -25.34 26.82
C GLY A 117 -35.40 -26.75 26.89
N THR A 118 -34.11 -27.02 27.08
CA THR A 118 -33.13 -26.46 28.02
C THR A 118 -31.74 -27.06 27.74
N ASP A 119 -30.73 -26.29 28.17
CA ASP A 119 -29.31 -26.52 28.50
C ASP A 119 -28.68 -27.94 28.54
N ALA A 120 -27.44 -28.08 28.03
CA ALA A 120 -26.20 -28.05 28.85
C ALA A 120 -24.94 -28.60 28.12
N LYS A 121 -23.91 -27.73 27.95
CA LYS A 121 -22.49 -27.84 28.39
C LYS A 121 -21.87 -29.26 28.56
N VAL A 122 -20.73 -29.67 27.99
CA VAL A 122 -19.31 -29.19 28.17
C VAL A 122 -18.32 -30.08 27.36
N GLU A 123 -17.15 -29.50 27.04
CA GLU A 123 -15.80 -30.09 26.87
C GLU A 123 -15.13 -30.34 25.49
N GLN A 124 -13.81 -30.07 25.53
CA GLN A 124 -12.84 -29.86 24.47
C GLN A 124 -12.22 -31.18 23.95
N THR A 125 -11.89 -31.28 22.66
CA THR A 125 -10.67 -32.00 22.20
C THR A 125 -10.31 -31.68 20.74
N GLU A 126 -9.03 -31.41 20.47
CA GLU A 126 -8.43 -31.31 19.14
C GLU A 126 -8.31 -32.68 18.46
N VAL A 127 -8.85 -32.88 17.26
CA VAL A 127 -8.42 -33.95 16.33
C VAL A 127 -8.62 -33.52 14.87
N ALA A 128 -7.63 -33.75 14.02
CA ALA A 128 -7.64 -33.43 12.59
C ALA A 128 -8.87 -34.02 11.86
N ALA A 129 -9.78 -33.16 11.40
CA ALA A 129 -10.98 -33.57 10.70
C ALA A 129 -10.65 -34.02 9.25
N SER A 130 -10.64 -35.33 9.03
CA SER A 130 -11.10 -35.89 7.75
C SER A 130 -12.53 -35.38 7.53
N VAL A 131 -12.74 -34.52 6.54
CA VAL A 131 -14.09 -34.05 6.21
C VAL A 131 -14.90 -35.25 5.73
N ASP A 132 -15.83 -35.71 6.56
CA ASP A 132 -16.77 -36.77 6.21
C ASP A 132 -17.89 -36.19 5.35
N PHE A 133 -17.85 -36.48 4.06
CA PHE A 133 -18.85 -36.02 3.09
C PHE A 133 -20.12 -36.87 3.10
N SER A 134 -20.21 -37.92 3.93
CA SER A 134 -21.31 -38.90 3.88
C SER A 134 -22.69 -38.25 4.07
N ALA A 135 -22.83 -37.31 5.02
CA ALA A 135 -24.08 -36.60 5.24
C ALA A 135 -24.46 -35.65 4.09
N GLU A 136 -23.48 -34.99 3.46
CA GLU A 136 -23.70 -34.10 2.31
C GLU A 136 -24.08 -34.90 1.05
N ILE A 137 -23.47 -36.08 0.87
CA ILE A 137 -23.81 -37.03 -0.21
C ILE A 137 -25.25 -37.53 -0.04
N GLU A 138 -25.67 -37.92 1.16
CA GLU A 138 -27.04 -38.41 1.39
C GLU A 138 -28.11 -37.35 1.08
N ILE A 139 -27.90 -36.11 1.54
CA ILE A 139 -28.82 -34.99 1.26
C ILE A 139 -28.89 -34.71 -0.25
N ALA A 140 -27.73 -34.62 -0.90
CA ALA A 140 -27.67 -34.34 -2.33
C ALA A 140 -28.25 -35.49 -3.18
N VAL A 141 -28.04 -36.75 -2.79
CA VAL A 141 -28.64 -37.92 -3.46
C VAL A 141 -30.16 -37.88 -3.31
N ALA A 142 -30.70 -37.54 -2.13
CA ALA A 142 -32.14 -37.40 -1.92
C ALA A 142 -32.76 -36.31 -2.81
N ASP A 143 -32.07 -35.19 -3.01
CA ASP A 143 -32.51 -34.14 -3.95
C ASP A 143 -32.35 -34.56 -5.42
N PHE A 144 -31.32 -35.36 -5.72
CA PHE A 144 -31.11 -35.88 -7.08
C PHE A 144 -32.15 -36.93 -7.48
N VAL A 145 -32.66 -37.73 -6.54
CA VAL A 145 -33.77 -38.67 -6.78
C VAL A 145 -34.99 -37.93 -7.34
N LYS A 146 -35.30 -36.73 -6.82
CA LYS A 146 -36.41 -35.90 -7.31
C LYS A 146 -36.14 -35.37 -8.72
N LEU A 147 -34.89 -35.20 -9.10
CA LEU A 147 -34.48 -34.56 -10.34
C LEU A 147 -34.25 -35.55 -11.49
N ALA A 148 -33.70 -36.73 -11.24
CA ALA A 148 -33.32 -37.73 -12.25
C ALA A 148 -33.88 -39.14 -12.00
N GLY A 149 -34.63 -39.35 -10.91
CA GLY A 149 -35.16 -40.65 -10.52
C GLY A 149 -34.18 -41.49 -9.70
N PRO A 150 -34.67 -42.58 -9.08
CA PRO A 150 -33.91 -43.37 -8.11
C PRO A 150 -32.71 -44.11 -8.74
N ALA A 151 -32.85 -44.61 -9.97
CA ALA A 151 -31.79 -45.36 -10.65
C ALA A 151 -30.55 -44.50 -10.96
N GLU A 152 -30.72 -43.26 -11.41
CA GLU A 152 -29.59 -42.35 -11.67
C GLU A 152 -28.98 -41.81 -10.37
N ALA A 153 -29.77 -41.71 -9.30
CA ALA A 153 -29.29 -41.29 -7.98
C ALA A 153 -28.41 -42.34 -7.30
N GLU A 154 -28.70 -43.63 -7.51
CA GLU A 154 -27.83 -44.72 -7.05
C GLU A 154 -26.48 -44.70 -7.77
N ARG A 155 -26.49 -44.54 -9.10
CA ARG A 155 -25.26 -44.38 -9.91
C ARG A 155 -24.44 -43.14 -9.50
N LEU A 156 -25.12 -42.06 -9.13
CA LEU A 156 -24.46 -40.87 -8.61
C LEU A 156 -23.83 -41.12 -7.24
N LYS A 157 -24.55 -41.78 -6.33
CA LYS A 157 -24.04 -42.13 -5.00
C LYS A 157 -22.76 -42.96 -5.11
N GLU A 158 -22.78 -44.01 -5.93
CA GLU A 158 -21.61 -44.85 -6.19
C GLU A 158 -20.44 -44.06 -6.78
N PHE A 159 -20.70 -43.09 -7.66
CA PHE A 159 -19.65 -42.24 -8.23
C PHE A 159 -19.04 -41.30 -7.18
N LEU A 160 -19.85 -40.67 -6.33
CA LEU A 160 -19.37 -39.69 -5.34
C LEU A 160 -18.55 -40.33 -4.21
N GLU A 161 -18.87 -41.58 -3.85
CA GLU A 161 -18.17 -42.36 -2.84
C GLU A 161 -16.80 -42.87 -3.33
N GLN A 162 -16.49 -42.77 -4.63
CA GLN A 162 -15.20 -43.19 -5.17
C GLN A 162 -14.04 -42.27 -4.73
N PRO A 163 -12.90 -42.84 -4.26
CA PRO A 163 -11.70 -42.08 -3.97
C PRO A 163 -11.19 -41.34 -5.21
N GLY A 164 -11.02 -40.02 -5.13
CA GLY A 164 -10.62 -39.16 -6.25
C GLY A 164 -11.75 -38.34 -6.89
N VAL A 165 -13.03 -38.52 -6.47
CA VAL A 165 -14.14 -37.67 -6.91
C VAL A 165 -14.34 -36.47 -5.99
N LEU A 166 -14.70 -36.70 -4.73
CA LEU A 166 -14.84 -35.65 -3.69
C LEU A 166 -13.65 -35.61 -2.74
N LEU A 167 -13.11 -36.78 -2.40
CA LEU A 167 -11.91 -36.96 -1.57
C LEU A 167 -10.64 -37.02 -2.44
N PRO A 168 -9.47 -36.60 -1.91
CA PRO A 168 -8.20 -36.76 -2.61
C PRO A 168 -7.96 -38.23 -3.00
N ALA A 169 -7.50 -38.47 -4.22
CA ALA A 169 -7.08 -39.80 -4.62
C ALA A 169 -5.89 -40.26 -3.75
N ALA A 170 -5.89 -41.52 -3.32
CA ALA A 170 -4.73 -42.12 -2.65
C ALA A 170 -3.49 -42.03 -3.57
N GLU A 171 -2.32 -41.75 -3.00
CA GLU A 171 -1.08 -41.51 -3.77
C GLU A 171 -0.84 -42.60 -4.82
N GLY A 172 -0.77 -42.20 -6.09
CA GLY A 172 -0.41 -43.07 -7.22
C GLY A 172 -1.55 -43.75 -7.97
N LYS A 173 -2.84 -43.55 -7.62
CA LYS A 173 -3.97 -44.09 -8.39
C LYS A 173 -4.56 -43.06 -9.38
N PRO A 174 -4.92 -43.46 -10.62
CA PRO A 174 -5.57 -42.57 -11.58
C PRO A 174 -6.96 -42.16 -11.09
N ALA A 175 -7.39 -40.95 -11.45
CA ALA A 175 -8.73 -40.46 -11.13
C ALA A 175 -9.80 -41.34 -11.80
N PRO A 176 -10.95 -41.56 -11.15
CA PRO A 176 -12.03 -42.38 -11.70
C PRO A 176 -12.59 -41.80 -13.00
N ALA A 177 -13.20 -42.65 -13.83
CA ALA A 177 -13.79 -42.24 -15.10
C ALA A 177 -15.00 -41.30 -14.87
N PRO A 178 -15.24 -40.31 -15.74
CA PRO A 178 -16.42 -39.42 -15.62
C PRO A 178 -17.74 -40.20 -15.67
N LEU A 179 -18.69 -39.81 -14.81
CA LEU A 179 -20.06 -40.35 -14.83
C LEU A 179 -20.83 -39.77 -16.02
N ILE A 180 -21.46 -40.62 -16.83
CA ILE A 180 -22.36 -40.20 -17.92
C ILE A 180 -23.80 -40.53 -17.53
N LEU A 181 -24.63 -39.51 -17.47
CA LEU A 181 -26.05 -39.63 -17.12
C LEU A 181 -26.90 -39.99 -18.34
N ALA A 182 -28.11 -40.48 -18.08
CA ALA A 182 -29.07 -40.84 -19.13
C ALA A 182 -29.29 -39.72 -20.15
N SER A 183 -29.47 -40.11 -21.43
CA SER A 183 -29.68 -39.14 -22.50
C SER A 183 -31.02 -38.41 -22.33
N SER A 184 -31.02 -37.09 -22.51
CA SER A 184 -32.21 -36.27 -22.44
C SER A 184 -32.14 -35.15 -23.46
N ASN A 185 -33.17 -35.05 -24.31
CA ASN A 185 -33.29 -33.99 -25.31
C ASN A 185 -33.85 -32.69 -24.74
N ASP A 186 -34.35 -32.68 -23.50
CA ASP A 186 -34.79 -31.47 -22.81
C ASP A 186 -33.60 -30.60 -22.36
N LYS A 187 -33.49 -29.42 -22.97
CA LYS A 187 -32.44 -28.44 -22.63
C LYS A 187 -32.62 -27.88 -21.21
N ALA A 188 -33.85 -27.76 -20.71
CA ALA A 188 -34.13 -27.28 -19.37
C ALA A 188 -33.66 -28.31 -18.33
N TYR A 189 -34.02 -29.58 -18.51
CA TYR A 189 -33.50 -30.70 -17.72
C TYR A 189 -31.96 -30.73 -17.69
N ARG A 190 -31.32 -30.63 -18.86
CA ARG A 190 -29.84 -30.61 -18.93
C ARG A 190 -29.24 -29.42 -18.18
N THR A 191 -29.88 -28.25 -18.25
CA THR A 191 -29.43 -27.07 -17.51
C THR A 191 -29.57 -27.28 -16.00
N ARG A 192 -30.67 -27.89 -15.53
CA ARG A 192 -30.87 -28.23 -14.11
C ARG A 192 -29.81 -29.20 -13.59
N MET A 193 -29.43 -30.21 -14.39
CA MET A 193 -28.34 -31.13 -14.08
C MET A 193 -27.00 -30.40 -13.94
N HIS A 194 -26.62 -29.53 -14.89
CA HIS A 194 -25.39 -28.73 -14.80
C HIS A 194 -25.37 -27.86 -13.54
N VAL A 195 -26.50 -27.26 -13.18
CA VAL A 195 -26.64 -26.45 -11.97
C VAL A 195 -26.49 -27.31 -10.72
N PHE A 196 -27.16 -28.46 -10.66
CA PHE A 196 -27.11 -29.40 -9.53
C PHE A 196 -25.68 -29.85 -9.18
N PHE A 197 -24.91 -30.33 -10.16
CA PHE A 197 -23.53 -30.79 -9.90
C PHE A 197 -22.59 -29.67 -9.50
N ASN A 198 -22.83 -28.46 -10.01
CA ASN A 198 -22.05 -27.29 -9.65
C ASN A 198 -22.44 -26.75 -8.26
N SER A 199 -23.71 -26.87 -7.84
CA SER A 199 -24.21 -26.36 -6.56
C SER A 199 -23.87 -27.26 -5.38
N HIS A 200 -24.05 -28.57 -5.53
CA HIS A 200 -23.81 -29.52 -4.42
C HIS A 200 -22.34 -29.90 -4.30
N PHE A 201 -21.62 -30.03 -5.42
CA PHE A 201 -20.29 -30.67 -5.40
C PHE A 201 -19.18 -29.89 -6.09
N GLN A 202 -19.51 -28.76 -6.75
CA GLN A 202 -18.58 -28.00 -7.61
C GLN A 202 -17.91 -28.86 -8.70
N LEU A 203 -18.57 -29.94 -9.13
CA LEU A 203 -18.05 -30.83 -10.15
C LEU A 203 -18.25 -30.22 -11.54
N MET A 204 -17.24 -30.38 -12.40
CA MET A 204 -17.32 -29.92 -13.77
C MET A 204 -18.24 -30.82 -14.59
N THR A 205 -19.11 -30.23 -15.40
CA THR A 205 -20.04 -30.97 -16.27
C THR A 205 -20.00 -30.45 -17.70
N ASP A 206 -20.10 -31.34 -18.68
CA ASP A 206 -20.25 -31.01 -20.09
C ASP A 206 -21.34 -31.85 -20.78
N THR A 207 -21.92 -31.32 -21.85
CA THR A 207 -22.91 -32.04 -22.65
C THR A 207 -22.20 -32.76 -23.79
N VAL A 208 -22.41 -34.07 -23.91
CA VAL A 208 -21.83 -34.91 -24.97
C VAL A 208 -22.95 -35.66 -25.72
N GLU A 209 -22.66 -36.13 -26.93
CA GLU A 209 -23.60 -36.99 -27.66
C GLU A 209 -23.60 -38.40 -27.04
N ALA A 210 -24.76 -39.03 -26.98
CA ALA A 210 -24.93 -40.36 -26.43
C ALA A 210 -24.05 -41.37 -27.21
N PRO A 211 -23.27 -42.21 -26.52
CA PRO A 211 -22.54 -43.30 -27.18
C PRO A 211 -23.54 -44.23 -27.90
N ALA A 212 -23.18 -44.73 -29.08
CA ALA A 212 -24.09 -45.39 -30.02
C ALA A 212 -24.73 -46.71 -29.53
N ASP A 213 -24.41 -47.18 -28.32
CA ASP A 213 -24.68 -48.54 -27.85
C ASP A 213 -25.61 -48.63 -26.60
N GLU A 214 -26.31 -47.57 -26.19
CA GLU A 214 -27.32 -47.66 -25.11
C GLU A 214 -28.75 -47.50 -25.64
N GLU A 215 -29.55 -48.56 -25.49
CA GLU A 215 -30.98 -48.59 -25.81
C GLU A 215 -31.74 -47.53 -25.03
N ALA A 216 -32.37 -46.60 -25.75
CA ALA A 216 -33.24 -45.58 -25.16
C ALA A 216 -34.46 -46.26 -24.49
N SER A 217 -34.49 -46.27 -23.16
CA SER A 217 -35.68 -46.69 -22.40
C SER A 217 -36.73 -45.57 -22.43
N GLY A 218 -37.60 -45.58 -23.46
CA GLY A 218 -38.77 -44.71 -23.56
C GLY A 218 -39.40 -44.73 -24.96
N PRO A 219 -40.71 -44.50 -25.12
CA PRO A 219 -41.40 -44.66 -26.40
C PRO A 219 -40.94 -43.59 -27.39
N VAL A 220 -40.12 -43.98 -28.37
CA VAL A 220 -39.59 -43.09 -29.40
C VAL A 220 -40.67 -42.76 -30.42
N LYS A 221 -41.15 -41.51 -30.43
CA LYS A 221 -41.72 -40.92 -31.66
C LYS A 221 -40.56 -40.71 -32.64
N LYS A 222 -40.50 -41.56 -33.68
CA LYS A 222 -39.70 -41.39 -34.90
C LYS A 222 -40.09 -40.05 -35.54
N ASP A 223 -39.43 -38.94 -35.20
CA ASP A 223 -39.35 -37.71 -36.01
C ASP A 223 -38.51 -36.61 -35.33
N SER A 224 -37.25 -36.88 -34.99
CA SER A 224 -36.30 -35.78 -34.76
C SER A 224 -34.88 -36.11 -35.21
N LYS A 225 -34.38 -35.35 -36.18
CA LYS A 225 -32.99 -35.36 -36.69
C LYS A 225 -31.95 -34.82 -35.69
N ARG A 226 -32.24 -34.80 -34.38
CA ARG A 226 -31.35 -34.20 -33.36
C ARG A 226 -30.64 -35.32 -32.57
N PRO A 227 -29.30 -35.24 -32.40
CA PRO A 227 -28.57 -36.26 -31.65
C PRO A 227 -29.02 -36.28 -30.19
N CYS A 228 -29.15 -37.48 -29.60
CA CYS A 228 -29.45 -37.65 -28.18
C CYS A 228 -28.27 -37.14 -27.35
N LEU A 229 -28.51 -36.20 -26.45
CA LEU A 229 -27.48 -35.55 -25.63
C LEU A 229 -27.50 -36.08 -24.20
N CYS A 230 -26.33 -36.38 -23.64
CA CYS A 230 -26.14 -36.74 -22.24
C CYS A 230 -25.23 -35.75 -21.52
N ILE A 231 -25.26 -35.80 -20.19
CA ILE A 231 -24.39 -34.98 -19.34
C ILE A 231 -23.32 -35.86 -18.75
N ARG A 232 -22.08 -35.43 -18.93
CA ARG A 232 -20.91 -36.06 -18.36
C ARG A 232 -20.39 -35.23 -17.19
N VAL A 233 -20.20 -35.88 -16.05
CA VAL A 233 -19.76 -35.31 -14.78
C VAL A 233 -18.32 -35.75 -14.52
N HIS A 234 -17.40 -34.78 -14.41
CA HIS A 234 -15.98 -35.04 -14.22
C HIS A 234 -15.61 -35.05 -12.73
N PRO A 235 -14.70 -35.93 -12.29
CA PRO A 235 -14.14 -35.87 -10.95
C PRO A 235 -13.35 -34.57 -10.73
N ARG A 236 -13.15 -34.20 -9.45
CA ARG A 236 -12.43 -32.98 -9.08
C ARG A 236 -10.96 -33.09 -9.50
N LYS A 237 -10.47 -32.16 -10.32
CA LYS A 237 -9.07 -32.20 -10.78
C LYS A 237 -8.10 -32.02 -9.60
N PRO A 238 -7.05 -32.85 -9.48
CA PRO A 238 -6.01 -32.63 -8.49
C PRO A 238 -5.27 -31.31 -8.78
N VAL A 239 -4.89 -30.59 -7.72
CA VAL A 239 -4.29 -29.24 -7.78
C VAL A 239 -2.94 -29.22 -8.52
N ASN A 240 -2.32 -30.37 -8.81
CA ASN A 240 -1.10 -30.48 -9.58
C ASN A 240 -1.23 -31.45 -10.76
N SER A 241 -1.66 -30.96 -11.93
CA SER A 241 -1.18 -31.55 -13.19
C SER A 241 -1.01 -30.45 -14.26
N LYS A 242 0.23 -30.31 -14.75
CA LYS A 242 0.59 -29.52 -15.92
C LYS A 242 0.51 -30.41 -17.16
N GLY A 243 -0.08 -29.91 -18.24
CA GLY A 243 -0.09 -30.46 -19.61
C GLY A 243 -1.44 -30.15 -20.28
N GLY A 244 -1.57 -29.25 -21.28
CA GLY A 244 -1.10 -29.34 -22.67
C GLY A 244 -2.10 -30.18 -23.47
N ASN A 245 -2.76 -29.80 -24.57
CA ASN A 245 -2.75 -28.69 -25.55
C ASN A 245 -4.10 -28.75 -26.32
N GLY A 246 -4.54 -27.70 -27.02
CA GLY A 246 -5.62 -27.81 -28.04
C GLY A 246 -6.55 -26.61 -28.18
N GLY A 247 -6.35 -25.81 -29.24
CA GLY A 247 -6.94 -24.49 -29.45
C GLY A 247 -8.47 -24.39 -29.62
N GLN A 248 -9.02 -23.30 -29.07
CA GLN A 248 -10.03 -22.50 -29.75
C GLN A 248 -9.84 -21.03 -29.33
N LYS A 249 -9.46 -20.18 -30.29
CA LYS A 249 -9.39 -18.72 -30.15
C LYS A 249 -10.77 -18.19 -29.75
N ARG A 250 -10.91 -17.67 -28.53
CA ARG A 250 -12.01 -16.77 -28.15
C ARG A 250 -11.47 -15.38 -27.94
N ASN A 251 -12.24 -14.40 -28.41
CA ASN A 251 -11.93 -12.98 -28.46
C ASN A 251 -11.37 -12.45 -27.14
N ARG A 252 -10.37 -11.59 -27.33
CA ARG A 252 -9.55 -10.95 -26.31
C ARG A 252 -10.29 -9.70 -25.82
N ASP A 253 -11.13 -9.87 -24.82
CA ASP A 253 -11.55 -8.78 -23.94
C ASP A 253 -10.84 -8.88 -22.59
N GLU A 254 -10.61 -7.71 -22.03
CA GLU A 254 -9.57 -7.36 -21.07
C GLU A 254 -9.78 -7.91 -19.64
N GLY A 255 -8.66 -8.03 -18.91
CA GLY A 255 -8.65 -8.18 -17.45
C GLY A 255 -8.34 -9.59 -16.96
N GLY A 256 -7.08 -9.84 -16.60
CA GLY A 256 -6.68 -11.06 -15.88
C GLY A 256 -7.30 -11.09 -14.49
N GLY A 257 -8.47 -11.70 -14.38
CA GLY A 257 -9.19 -11.99 -13.15
C GLY A 257 -9.38 -13.50 -12.96
N TRP A 258 -9.38 -13.94 -11.72
CA TRP A 258 -9.49 -15.33 -11.29
C TRP A 258 -10.87 -15.93 -11.62
N LYS A 259 -10.91 -17.22 -11.99
CA LYS A 259 -12.07 -17.95 -12.55
C LYS A 259 -13.03 -18.56 -11.50
N GLY A 260 -13.02 -18.10 -10.24
CA GLY A 260 -13.84 -18.65 -9.16
C GLY A 260 -15.15 -17.90 -8.86
N HIS A 261 -15.29 -16.66 -9.31
CA HIS A 261 -16.55 -15.91 -9.29
C HIS A 261 -16.60 -15.13 -10.60
N ARG A 262 -17.41 -15.57 -11.57
CA ARG A 262 -17.37 -14.99 -12.93
C ARG A 262 -17.84 -13.52 -12.99
N ARG A 263 -18.32 -12.93 -11.88
CA ARG A 263 -18.77 -11.54 -11.84
C ARG A 263 -18.54 -10.93 -10.46
N TRP A 264 -17.89 -9.75 -10.41
CA TRP A 264 -17.90 -8.87 -9.24
C TRP A 264 -19.34 -8.44 -8.97
N PRO A 265 -19.82 -8.40 -7.70
CA PRO A 265 -21.20 -8.03 -7.42
C PRO A 265 -21.48 -6.60 -7.91
N ALA A 266 -22.58 -6.40 -8.63
CA ALA A 266 -22.90 -5.11 -9.26
C ALA A 266 -23.08 -3.96 -8.25
N ASN A 267 -23.53 -4.28 -7.03
CA ASN A 267 -23.80 -3.31 -5.97
C ASN A 267 -22.62 -3.17 -4.99
N LEU A 268 -21.47 -3.76 -5.31
CA LEU A 268 -20.28 -3.68 -4.47
C LEU A 268 -19.29 -2.68 -5.08
N PRO A 269 -18.81 -1.69 -4.31
CA PRO A 269 -17.76 -0.79 -4.77
C PRO A 269 -16.56 -1.56 -5.32
N GLN A 270 -15.84 -0.97 -6.28
CA GLN A 270 -14.84 -1.71 -7.05
C GLN A 270 -13.52 -1.91 -6.30
N TYR A 271 -13.28 -1.16 -5.24
CA TYR A 271 -12.05 -1.21 -4.46
C TYR A 271 -12.30 -1.67 -3.04
N LEU A 272 -11.37 -2.46 -2.53
CA LEU A 272 -11.28 -2.80 -1.12
C LEU A 272 -10.21 -1.90 -0.50
N GLU A 273 -10.60 -1.02 0.40
CA GLU A 273 -9.73 -0.30 1.33
C GLU A 273 -9.39 -1.20 2.53
N PHE A 274 -8.14 -1.15 2.98
CA PHE A 274 -7.68 -1.84 4.17
C PHE A 274 -6.51 -1.09 4.81
N THR A 275 -6.29 -1.29 6.11
CA THR A 275 -5.09 -0.83 6.81
C THR A 275 -3.97 -1.83 6.62
N LEU A 276 -2.84 -1.38 6.09
CA LEU A 276 -1.57 -2.12 6.04
C LEU A 276 -0.70 -1.67 7.22
N CYS A 277 -0.46 -2.56 8.17
CA CYS A 277 0.56 -2.39 9.21
C CYS A 277 1.80 -3.17 8.83
N LYS A 278 2.96 -2.52 8.72
CA LYS A 278 4.24 -3.14 8.31
C LYS A 278 5.35 -2.82 9.30
N GLU A 279 6.26 -3.76 9.49
CA GLU A 279 7.42 -3.64 10.37
C GLU A 279 8.72 -3.84 9.59
N ASN A 280 9.63 -2.88 9.69
CA ASN A 280 10.95 -2.90 9.06
C ASN A 280 10.93 -3.23 7.54
N LYS A 281 9.90 -2.75 6.84
CA LYS A 281 9.62 -3.07 5.43
C LYS A 281 9.20 -1.83 4.65
N ASP A 282 9.61 -1.75 3.39
CA ASP A 282 9.19 -0.68 2.49
C ASP A 282 7.73 -0.90 2.02
N THR A 283 7.00 0.19 1.74
CA THR A 283 5.62 0.10 1.23
C THR A 283 5.58 -0.66 -0.11
N GLY A 284 6.51 -0.38 -1.03
CA GLY A 284 6.61 -1.06 -2.33
C GLY A 284 6.94 -2.55 -2.18
N ASP A 285 7.82 -2.91 -1.24
CA ASP A 285 8.12 -4.32 -0.92
C ASP A 285 6.88 -5.05 -0.40
N ALA A 286 6.10 -4.42 0.49
CA ALA A 286 4.87 -4.98 1.04
C ALA A 286 3.82 -5.22 -0.06
N ILE A 287 3.58 -4.23 -0.91
CA ILE A 287 2.69 -4.35 -2.07
C ILE A 287 3.19 -5.44 -3.05
N GLY A 288 4.50 -5.53 -3.27
CA GLY A 288 5.11 -6.56 -4.13
C GLY A 288 4.92 -7.99 -3.59
N VAL A 289 4.88 -8.18 -2.27
CA VAL A 289 4.53 -9.47 -1.66
C VAL A 289 3.04 -9.76 -1.84
N LEU A 290 2.15 -8.81 -1.51
CA LEU A 290 0.70 -8.98 -1.65
C LEU A 290 0.30 -9.27 -3.10
N SER A 291 0.87 -8.54 -4.06
CA SER A 291 0.67 -8.72 -5.50
C SER A 291 0.98 -10.14 -5.96
N ARG A 292 2.11 -10.72 -5.51
CA ARG A 292 2.51 -12.10 -5.86
C ARG A 292 1.58 -13.15 -5.28
N ILE A 293 1.18 -13.00 -4.01
CA ILE A 293 0.30 -13.96 -3.32
C ILE A 293 -1.12 -13.91 -3.91
N LEU A 294 -1.63 -12.72 -4.23
CA LEU A 294 -2.99 -12.53 -4.74
C LEU A 294 -3.11 -12.73 -6.26
N HIS A 295 -1.98 -12.88 -6.96
CA HIS A 295 -1.87 -12.93 -8.42
C HIS A 295 -2.47 -11.71 -9.13
N VAL A 296 -2.27 -10.52 -8.56
CA VAL A 296 -2.68 -9.23 -9.13
C VAL A 296 -1.46 -8.39 -9.47
N LYS A 297 -1.58 -7.41 -10.35
CA LYS A 297 -0.46 -6.51 -10.68
C LYS A 297 -0.25 -5.49 -9.55
N PRO A 298 0.99 -5.02 -9.28
CA PRO A 298 1.22 -3.97 -8.28
C PRO A 298 0.44 -2.68 -8.54
N ARG A 299 0.17 -2.35 -9.81
CA ARG A 299 -0.67 -1.21 -10.22
C ARG A 299 -2.14 -1.33 -9.80
N SER A 300 -2.60 -2.52 -9.41
CA SER A 300 -3.95 -2.71 -8.87
C SER A 300 -4.09 -2.22 -7.43
N PHE A 301 -2.99 -1.81 -6.79
CA PHE A 301 -2.99 -1.21 -5.46
C PHE A 301 -2.85 0.31 -5.55
N GLY A 302 -3.63 1.02 -4.73
CA GLY A 302 -3.51 2.46 -4.51
C GLY A 302 -3.10 2.75 -3.07
N PHE A 303 -2.31 3.81 -2.84
CA PHE A 303 -1.90 4.27 -1.52
C PHE A 303 -1.54 5.76 -1.57
N ALA A 304 -1.72 6.46 -0.44
CA ALA A 304 -1.55 7.91 -0.39
C ALA A 304 -0.07 8.36 -0.33
N GLY A 305 0.80 7.53 0.23
CA GLY A 305 2.24 7.77 0.23
C GLY A 305 3.04 6.57 0.73
N THR A 306 4.34 6.59 0.44
CA THR A 306 5.29 5.61 1.00
C THR A 306 5.64 5.98 2.43
N LYS A 307 5.78 5.00 3.32
CA LYS A 307 6.20 5.21 4.72
C LYS A 307 7.58 4.64 4.97
N ASP A 308 8.27 5.13 5.99
CA ASP A 308 9.61 4.69 6.39
C ASP A 308 9.75 3.16 6.41
N ARG A 309 10.85 2.67 5.82
CA ARG A 309 11.22 1.25 5.91
C ARG A 309 11.55 0.87 7.35
N ARG A 310 12.46 1.60 8.00
CA ARG A 310 12.91 1.34 9.37
C ARG A 310 11.96 2.00 10.36
N GLY A 311 10.88 1.31 10.66
CA GLY A 311 9.81 1.74 11.56
C GLY A 311 8.70 0.70 11.64
N VAL A 312 7.71 0.96 12.49
CA VAL A 312 6.40 0.32 12.46
C VAL A 312 5.41 1.31 11.89
N THR A 313 4.77 0.98 10.77
CA THR A 313 3.95 1.97 10.06
C THR A 313 2.58 1.41 9.70
N SER A 314 1.54 2.21 9.91
CA SER A 314 0.16 1.90 9.53
C SER A 314 -0.35 2.93 8.52
N GLN A 315 -0.84 2.45 7.38
CA GLN A 315 -1.34 3.28 6.28
C GLN A 315 -2.55 2.65 5.60
N ARG A 316 -3.40 3.45 4.96
CA ARG A 316 -4.49 2.93 4.11
C ARG A 316 -3.95 2.50 2.75
N VAL A 317 -4.53 1.44 2.24
CA VAL A 317 -4.25 0.88 0.92
C VAL A 317 -5.56 0.45 0.30
N THR A 318 -5.72 0.68 -1.01
CA THR A 318 -6.85 0.17 -1.80
C THR A 318 -6.38 -0.91 -2.76
N ILE A 319 -7.23 -1.89 -3.06
CA ILE A 319 -6.97 -2.93 -4.07
C ILE A 319 -8.20 -3.14 -4.95
N PHE A 320 -8.01 -3.20 -6.27
CA PHE A 320 -9.09 -3.37 -7.24
C PHE A 320 -9.64 -4.80 -7.25
N LYS A 321 -10.95 -4.94 -7.02
CA LYS A 321 -11.76 -6.16 -7.15
C LYS A 321 -11.19 -7.39 -6.43
N VAL A 322 -10.82 -7.22 -5.16
CA VAL A 322 -10.44 -8.33 -4.26
C VAL A 322 -11.34 -8.32 -3.02
N ARG A 323 -11.81 -9.51 -2.61
CA ARG A 323 -12.67 -9.71 -1.43
C ARG A 323 -11.85 -9.67 -0.13
N ALA A 324 -12.43 -9.12 0.94
CA ALA A 324 -11.77 -9.02 2.26
C ALA A 324 -11.35 -10.39 2.82
N ALA A 325 -12.18 -11.42 2.63
CA ALA A 325 -11.90 -12.78 3.08
C ALA A 325 -10.63 -13.38 2.45
N ARG A 326 -10.24 -12.95 1.25
CA ARG A 326 -8.96 -13.35 0.64
C ARG A 326 -7.77 -12.69 1.31
N MET A 327 -7.93 -11.46 1.78
CA MET A 327 -6.89 -10.68 2.46
C MET A 327 -6.68 -11.18 3.89
N ALA A 328 -7.77 -11.44 4.62
CA ALA A 328 -7.72 -11.87 6.03
C ALA A 328 -7.05 -13.24 6.22
N LYS A 329 -7.11 -14.13 5.22
CA LYS A 329 -6.49 -15.46 5.26
C LYS A 329 -4.98 -15.47 4.99
N LEU A 330 -4.40 -14.32 4.64
CA LEU A 330 -2.98 -14.26 4.26
C LEU A 330 -2.06 -14.40 5.47
N ARG A 331 -1.08 -15.30 5.38
CA ARG A 331 0.04 -15.38 6.33
C ARG A 331 1.18 -14.52 5.82
N LEU A 332 1.39 -13.39 6.48
CA LEU A 332 2.34 -12.36 6.05
C LEU A 332 3.44 -12.19 7.10
N LEU A 333 4.71 -12.21 6.65
CA LEU A 333 5.86 -11.99 7.52
C LEU A 333 6.16 -10.49 7.68
N GLY A 334 6.23 -10.00 8.92
CA GLY A 334 6.54 -8.59 9.23
C GLY A 334 5.52 -7.57 8.72
N MET A 335 4.27 -8.00 8.49
CA MET A 335 3.15 -7.12 8.16
C MET A 335 1.81 -7.81 8.42
N LYS A 336 0.76 -7.03 8.64
CA LYS A 336 -0.63 -7.46 8.77
C LYS A 336 -1.54 -6.52 7.99
N VAL A 337 -2.70 -7.05 7.60
CA VAL A 337 -3.74 -6.32 6.88
C VAL A 337 -5.07 -6.54 7.58
N GLY A 338 -5.92 -5.52 7.59
CA GLY A 338 -7.19 -5.55 8.32
C GLY A 338 -7.97 -4.25 8.13
N ASN A 339 -8.97 -4.01 8.97
CA ASN A 339 -9.88 -2.85 8.86
C ASN A 339 -10.47 -2.70 7.44
N TYR A 340 -11.05 -3.78 6.93
CA TYR A 340 -11.52 -3.84 5.56
C TYR A 340 -12.77 -2.98 5.34
N ARG A 341 -12.82 -2.28 4.21
CA ARG A 341 -14.00 -1.50 3.77
C ARG A 341 -14.05 -1.43 2.25
N TYR A 342 -15.23 -1.58 1.66
CA TYR A 342 -15.41 -1.37 0.22
C TYR A 342 -15.64 0.12 -0.10
N VAL A 343 -14.92 0.64 -1.10
CA VAL A 343 -14.94 2.05 -1.51
C VAL A 343 -14.96 2.19 -3.04
N ASP A 344 -15.54 3.29 -3.54
CA ASP A 344 -15.76 3.50 -4.98
C ASP A 344 -14.52 4.04 -5.71
N ARG A 345 -13.62 4.72 -4.99
CA ARG A 345 -12.40 5.33 -5.54
C ARG A 345 -11.14 4.65 -5.01
N ASP A 346 -10.10 4.64 -5.83
CA ASP A 346 -8.76 4.24 -5.41
C ASP A 346 -8.07 5.35 -4.63
N LEU A 347 -7.11 4.98 -3.79
CA LEU A 347 -6.21 5.93 -3.13
C LEU A 347 -5.08 6.32 -4.09
N ARG A 348 -4.89 7.62 -4.27
CA ARG A 348 -3.85 8.23 -5.10
C ARG A 348 -2.78 8.89 -4.23
N LEU A 349 -1.59 9.08 -4.80
CA LEU A 349 -0.50 9.76 -4.12
C LEU A 349 -0.92 11.20 -3.75
N GLY A 350 -0.84 11.53 -2.47
CA GLY A 350 -1.29 12.82 -1.93
C GLY A 350 -2.59 12.76 -1.13
N ASP A 351 -3.33 11.65 -1.17
CA ASP A 351 -4.62 11.47 -0.47
C ASP A 351 -4.46 11.25 1.05
N LEU A 352 -3.71 12.11 1.72
CA LEU A 352 -3.50 12.11 3.16
C LEU A 352 -3.31 13.55 3.66
N LYS A 353 -3.73 13.82 4.90
CA LYS A 353 -3.47 15.12 5.55
C LYS A 353 -2.08 15.19 6.16
N GLY A 354 -1.53 14.05 6.57
CA GLY A 354 -0.24 14.01 7.26
C GLY A 354 0.05 12.68 7.91
N ASN A 355 0.96 12.68 8.87
CA ASN A 355 1.33 11.50 9.63
C ASN A 355 1.46 11.85 11.11
N LEU A 356 0.94 10.97 11.97
CA LEU A 356 1.22 10.96 13.40
C LEU A 356 2.48 10.12 13.65
N PHE A 357 3.47 10.72 14.28
CA PHE A 357 4.69 10.06 14.70
C PHE A 357 4.60 9.76 16.19
N THR A 358 4.99 8.55 16.59
CA THR A 358 5.27 8.20 17.99
C THR A 358 6.69 7.68 18.04
N LEU A 359 7.55 8.47 18.68
CA LEU A 359 9.00 8.32 18.68
C LEU A 359 9.48 8.06 20.10
N THR A 360 10.46 7.18 20.24
CA THR A 360 11.19 6.98 21.49
C THR A 360 12.64 7.39 21.29
N LEU A 361 13.09 8.39 22.05
CA LEU A 361 14.48 8.83 22.11
C LEU A 361 15.12 8.23 23.35
N ARG A 362 16.09 7.32 23.18
CA ARG A 362 16.73 6.56 24.25
C ARG A 362 18.02 7.22 24.73
N GLY A 363 18.47 6.85 25.93
CA GLY A 363 19.80 7.24 26.43
C GLY A 363 19.88 8.72 26.80
N ILE A 364 18.84 9.22 27.46
CA ILE A 364 18.79 10.60 27.94
C ILE A 364 19.56 10.73 29.25
N GLU A 365 20.36 11.78 29.37
CA GLU A 365 21.10 12.10 30.59
C GLU A 365 20.16 12.46 31.75
N GLU A 366 20.43 11.89 32.93
CA GLU A 366 19.64 12.14 34.13
C GLU A 366 19.71 13.62 34.56
N GLY A 367 18.60 14.15 35.10
CA GLY A 367 18.48 15.58 35.44
C GLY A 367 18.12 16.49 34.27
N SER A 368 18.21 16.02 33.02
CA SER A 368 17.90 16.82 31.82
C SER A 368 16.40 16.99 31.54
N GLN A 369 15.52 16.35 32.32
CA GLN A 369 14.08 16.27 32.04
C GLN A 369 13.39 17.63 31.93
N LEU A 370 13.77 18.60 32.78
CA LEU A 370 13.21 19.94 32.75
C LEU A 370 13.60 20.69 31.46
N SER A 371 14.88 20.63 31.08
CA SER A 371 15.39 21.24 29.85
C SER A 371 14.75 20.62 28.60
N ILE A 372 14.59 19.29 28.58
CA ILE A 372 13.92 18.58 27.48
C ILE A 372 12.45 18.99 27.39
N SER A 373 11.77 19.10 28.53
CA SER A 373 10.38 19.55 28.58
C SER A 373 10.21 20.96 28.01
N GLU A 374 11.15 21.86 28.31
CA GLU A 374 11.20 23.21 27.74
C GLU A 374 11.49 23.19 26.24
N ALA A 375 12.42 22.35 25.78
CA ALA A 375 12.73 22.17 24.36
C ALA A 375 11.50 21.67 23.57
N VAL A 376 10.75 20.69 24.10
CA VAL A 376 9.51 20.20 23.48
C VAL A 376 8.44 21.30 23.44
N ARG A 377 8.30 22.11 24.50
CA ARG A 377 7.37 23.26 24.49
C ARG A 377 7.77 24.30 23.47
N THR A 378 9.06 24.57 23.32
CA THR A 378 9.60 25.50 22.33
C THR A 378 9.38 24.99 20.91
N LEU A 379 9.60 23.70 20.65
CA LEU A 379 9.30 23.08 19.36
C LEU A 379 7.81 23.22 19.00
N ARG A 380 6.91 23.08 19.98
CA ARG A 380 5.47 23.25 19.77
C ARG A 380 5.09 24.69 19.37
N THR A 381 5.75 25.70 19.95
CA THR A 381 5.41 27.11 19.69
C THR A 381 6.12 27.69 18.46
N SER A 382 7.43 27.42 18.34
CA SER A 382 8.28 27.94 17.27
C SER A 382 8.24 27.08 15.99
N GLY A 383 7.99 25.78 16.12
CA GLY A 383 8.09 24.83 15.02
C GLY A 383 9.54 24.51 14.65
N PHE A 384 9.74 24.07 13.41
CA PHE A 384 11.05 23.78 12.85
C PHE A 384 11.11 24.25 11.39
N ILE A 385 12.31 24.48 10.86
CA ILE A 385 12.51 24.81 9.45
C ILE A 385 12.24 23.55 8.63
N ASN A 386 11.36 23.65 7.64
CA ASN A 386 10.83 22.52 6.89
C ASN A 386 11.79 22.01 5.79
N TYR A 387 13.06 21.79 6.14
CA TYR A 387 14.07 21.27 5.24
C TYR A 387 13.68 19.92 4.63
N PHE A 388 14.21 19.67 3.43
CA PHE A 388 14.32 18.30 2.93
C PHE A 388 15.46 17.60 3.68
N GLY A 389 15.13 16.55 4.44
CA GLY A 389 16.13 15.81 5.20
C GLY A 389 17.08 14.98 4.32
N LEU A 390 18.17 14.48 4.91
CA LEU A 390 19.22 13.71 4.22
C LEU A 390 18.68 12.50 3.42
N GLN A 391 17.58 11.89 3.86
CA GLN A 391 16.91 10.80 3.14
C GLN A 391 16.53 11.20 1.69
N ARG A 392 16.22 12.47 1.43
CA ARG A 392 15.87 12.96 0.09
C ARG A 392 17.07 12.94 -0.87
N PHE A 393 18.28 13.08 -0.33
CA PHE A 393 19.52 13.11 -1.08
C PHE A 393 20.21 11.74 -1.17
N GLY A 394 19.62 10.70 -0.58
CA GLY A 394 20.18 9.36 -0.53
C GLY A 394 21.18 9.19 0.62
N SER A 395 21.49 7.93 0.96
CA SER A 395 22.43 7.58 2.06
C SER A 395 23.82 7.19 1.56
N HIS A 396 24.14 7.48 0.30
CA HIS A 396 25.43 7.11 -0.31
C HIS A 396 26.32 8.36 -0.43
N SER A 397 27.62 8.14 -0.65
CA SER A 397 28.61 9.21 -0.86
C SER A 397 28.27 10.15 -2.02
N ILE A 398 27.48 9.70 -2.99
CA ILE A 398 27.01 10.51 -4.11
C ILE A 398 25.55 10.90 -3.87
N GLY A 399 25.32 12.19 -3.68
CA GLY A 399 23.99 12.73 -3.50
C GLY A 399 23.11 12.60 -4.74
N THR A 400 21.85 12.21 -4.55
CA THR A 400 20.82 12.12 -5.60
C THR A 400 20.65 13.45 -6.37
N HIS A 401 20.88 14.59 -5.71
CA HIS A 401 20.82 15.92 -6.31
C HIS A 401 21.96 16.16 -7.31
N VAL A 402 23.14 15.55 -7.14
CA VAL A 402 24.27 15.65 -8.08
C VAL A 402 23.92 14.97 -9.41
N VAL A 403 23.28 13.80 -9.35
CA VAL A 403 22.72 13.14 -10.53
C VAL A 403 21.65 14.03 -11.18
N GLY A 404 20.80 14.67 -10.37
CA GLY A 404 19.80 15.63 -10.84
C GLY A 404 20.40 16.80 -11.61
N ALA A 405 21.49 17.38 -11.10
CA ALA A 405 22.22 18.47 -11.76
C ALA A 405 22.80 18.01 -13.11
N ALA A 406 23.44 16.84 -13.16
CA ALA A 406 23.97 16.29 -14.41
C ALA A 406 22.87 16.06 -15.46
N LEU A 407 21.69 15.56 -15.04
CA LEU A 407 20.54 15.39 -15.93
C LEU A 407 20.01 16.72 -16.45
N LEU A 408 19.87 17.73 -15.57
CA LEU A 408 19.40 19.07 -15.95
C LEU A 408 20.38 19.79 -16.92
N ARG A 409 21.67 19.46 -16.87
CA ARG A 409 22.69 19.93 -17.80
C ARG A 409 22.70 19.18 -19.14
N GLY A 410 22.03 18.03 -19.23
CA GLY A 410 22.16 17.13 -20.37
C GLY A 410 23.49 16.37 -20.41
N ALA A 411 24.20 16.28 -19.28
CA ALA A 411 25.43 15.52 -19.13
C ALA A 411 25.10 14.02 -18.89
N TRP A 412 24.52 13.36 -19.90
CA TRP A 412 23.98 12.00 -19.77
C TRP A 412 25.03 10.97 -19.39
N GLU A 413 26.22 11.05 -19.97
CA GLU A 413 27.35 10.16 -19.65
C GLU A 413 27.79 10.32 -18.20
N GLU A 414 27.89 11.56 -17.72
CA GLU A 414 28.17 11.89 -16.32
C GLU A 414 27.09 11.31 -15.40
N ALA A 415 25.81 11.45 -15.75
CA ALA A 415 24.71 10.87 -14.98
C ALA A 415 24.79 9.34 -14.88
N VAL A 416 25.15 8.66 -15.97
CA VAL A 416 25.36 7.20 -15.98
C VAL A 416 26.55 6.82 -15.09
N ASP A 417 27.67 7.52 -15.21
CA ASP A 417 28.85 7.25 -14.38
C ASP A 417 28.57 7.57 -12.90
N LEU A 418 27.86 8.63 -12.56
CA LEU A 418 27.45 8.93 -11.18
C LEU A 418 26.57 7.81 -10.58
N ILE A 419 25.69 7.21 -11.38
CA ILE A 419 24.82 6.11 -10.94
C ILE A 419 25.59 4.80 -10.80
N LEU A 420 26.56 4.50 -11.68
CA LEU A 420 27.22 3.19 -11.78
C LEU A 420 28.66 3.13 -11.27
N ARG A 421 29.32 4.26 -10.97
CA ARG A 421 30.70 4.27 -10.46
C ARG A 421 30.80 3.54 -9.11
N PRO A 422 31.93 2.88 -8.81
CA PRO A 422 32.20 2.28 -7.51
C PRO A 422 32.07 3.30 -6.37
N ARG A 423 31.58 2.87 -5.20
CA ARG A 423 31.40 3.72 -4.02
C ARG A 423 31.88 3.00 -2.77
N ASP A 424 32.37 3.79 -1.82
CA ASP A 424 32.71 3.30 -0.49
C ASP A 424 31.45 2.88 0.27
N GLY A 425 31.51 1.71 0.94
CA GLY A 425 30.38 1.15 1.68
C GLY A 425 29.38 0.34 0.85
N ASP A 426 29.60 0.17 -0.45
CA ASP A 426 28.79 -0.75 -1.26
C ASP A 426 28.89 -2.18 -0.75
N LYS A 427 27.78 -2.92 -0.81
CA LYS A 427 27.80 -4.37 -0.54
C LYS A 427 28.73 -5.06 -1.54
N PRO A 428 29.44 -6.15 -1.16
CA PRO A 428 30.44 -6.79 -2.02
C PRO A 428 29.94 -7.12 -3.43
N GLN A 429 28.69 -7.60 -3.55
CA GLN A 429 28.07 -7.92 -4.82
C GLN A 429 27.83 -6.68 -5.72
N VAL A 430 27.42 -5.55 -5.12
CA VAL A 430 27.19 -4.29 -5.84
C VAL A 430 28.52 -3.67 -6.24
N ALA A 431 29.49 -3.66 -5.33
CA ALA A 431 30.84 -3.17 -5.59
C ALA A 431 31.49 -3.91 -6.78
N MET A 432 31.40 -5.24 -6.81
CA MET A 432 31.89 -6.06 -7.92
C MET A 432 31.23 -5.67 -9.26
N ALA A 433 29.90 -5.52 -9.28
CA ALA A 433 29.19 -5.15 -10.50
C ALA A 433 29.61 -3.76 -11.03
N ARG A 434 29.80 -2.79 -10.12
CA ARG A 434 30.26 -1.44 -10.45
C ARG A 434 31.71 -1.41 -10.94
N SER A 435 32.60 -2.18 -10.32
CA SER A 435 34.00 -2.30 -10.76
C SER A 435 34.11 -2.93 -12.15
N ILE A 436 33.35 -4.00 -12.43
CA ILE A 436 33.29 -4.61 -13.77
C ILE A 436 32.88 -3.56 -14.82
N PHE A 437 31.85 -2.77 -14.54
CA PHE A 437 31.42 -1.72 -15.46
C PHE A 437 32.50 -0.64 -15.65
N LYS A 438 33.14 -0.21 -14.56
CA LYS A 438 34.15 0.86 -14.61
C LYS A 438 35.42 0.46 -15.36
N GLU A 439 35.90 -0.76 -15.15
CA GLU A 439 37.15 -1.26 -15.74
C GLU A 439 36.97 -1.74 -17.18
N GLN A 440 35.86 -2.42 -17.48
CA GLN A 440 35.67 -3.11 -18.76
C GLN A 440 34.69 -2.38 -19.69
N GLY A 441 33.90 -1.43 -19.19
CA GLY A 441 32.79 -0.82 -19.93
C GLY A 441 31.67 -1.81 -20.31
N ASN A 442 31.67 -3.02 -19.75
CA ASN A 442 30.80 -4.11 -20.17
C ASN A 442 29.52 -4.17 -19.31
N ALA A 443 28.44 -3.54 -19.80
CA ALA A 443 27.16 -3.52 -19.13
C ALA A 443 26.54 -4.91 -18.94
N ALA A 444 26.73 -5.83 -19.89
CA ALA A 444 26.17 -7.19 -19.81
C ALA A 444 26.86 -8.02 -18.72
N ALA A 445 28.18 -7.86 -18.54
CA ALA A 445 28.92 -8.51 -17.47
C ALA A 445 28.51 -7.95 -16.10
N ALA A 446 28.43 -6.62 -15.95
CA ALA A 446 27.99 -5.98 -14.71
C ALA A 446 26.56 -6.39 -14.31
N LEU A 447 25.64 -6.50 -15.29
CA LEU A 447 24.24 -6.86 -15.06
C LEU A 447 24.05 -8.25 -14.43
N LYS A 448 24.96 -9.19 -14.69
CA LYS A 448 24.93 -10.54 -14.09
C LYS A 448 25.18 -10.50 -12.58
N HIS A 449 26.00 -9.56 -12.12
CA HIS A 449 26.33 -9.40 -10.71
C HIS A 449 25.39 -8.41 -10.00
N MET A 450 24.80 -7.47 -10.74
CA MET A 450 23.91 -6.45 -10.15
C MET A 450 22.63 -7.06 -9.57
N PRO A 451 22.38 -6.92 -8.25
CA PRO A 451 21.25 -7.54 -7.58
C PRO A 451 19.91 -6.89 -7.95
N THR A 452 18.82 -7.62 -7.73
CA THR A 452 17.46 -7.19 -8.13
C THR A 452 16.90 -6.02 -7.32
N TRP A 453 17.39 -5.78 -6.10
CA TRP A 453 16.96 -4.63 -5.29
C TRP A 453 17.59 -3.30 -5.74
N CYS A 454 18.65 -3.34 -6.55
CA CYS A 454 19.28 -2.15 -7.16
C CYS A 454 18.54 -1.78 -8.46
N VAL A 455 17.28 -1.36 -8.33
CA VAL A 455 16.37 -1.18 -9.47
C VAL A 455 16.91 -0.16 -10.48
N ALA A 456 17.41 0.99 -10.02
CA ALA A 456 17.90 2.05 -10.90
C ALA A 456 19.14 1.60 -11.68
N GLU A 457 20.14 1.05 -10.98
CA GLU A 457 21.38 0.57 -11.57
C GLU A 457 21.14 -0.58 -12.54
N ARG A 458 20.30 -1.55 -12.14
CA ARG A 458 19.98 -2.71 -12.95
C ARG A 458 19.23 -2.31 -14.23
N SER A 459 18.18 -1.50 -14.11
CA SER A 459 17.43 -1.01 -15.28
C SER A 459 18.30 -0.17 -16.21
N LEU A 460 19.24 0.61 -15.66
CA LEU A 460 20.19 1.36 -16.46
C LEU A 460 21.15 0.43 -17.23
N LEU A 461 21.69 -0.60 -16.58
CA LEU A 461 22.52 -1.61 -17.25
C LEU A 461 21.74 -2.38 -18.33
N GLU A 462 20.49 -2.76 -18.07
CA GLU A 462 19.59 -3.36 -19.07
C GLU A 462 19.31 -2.41 -20.25
N GLY A 463 19.21 -1.11 -19.98
CA GLY A 463 19.13 -0.06 -20.98
C GLY A 463 20.40 0.02 -21.83
N LEU A 464 21.57 0.07 -21.20
CA LEU A 464 22.87 0.16 -21.86
C LEU A 464 23.19 -1.06 -22.73
N VAL A 465 22.73 -2.25 -22.34
CA VAL A 465 22.87 -3.48 -23.16
C VAL A 465 22.01 -3.42 -24.44
N ARG A 466 20.83 -2.79 -24.36
CA ARG A 466 19.91 -2.66 -25.51
C ARG A 466 20.23 -1.47 -26.41
N ALA A 467 20.76 -0.41 -25.83
CA ALA A 467 21.07 0.83 -26.52
C ALA A 467 22.25 0.66 -27.48
N GLN A 468 22.26 1.44 -28.56
CA GLN A 468 23.45 1.57 -29.42
C GLN A 468 24.56 2.31 -28.66
N LYS A 469 25.81 2.19 -29.14
CA LYS A 469 26.97 2.84 -28.52
C LYS A 469 26.69 4.35 -28.34
N ASN A 470 26.81 4.83 -27.10
CA ASN A 470 26.62 6.23 -26.67
C ASN A 470 25.17 6.75 -26.65
N ASP A 471 24.14 5.91 -26.79
CA ASP A 471 22.75 6.32 -26.58
C ASP A 471 22.34 6.23 -25.10
N TYR A 472 22.88 7.15 -24.29
CA TYR A 472 22.63 7.22 -22.85
C TYR A 472 21.19 7.63 -22.52
N VAL A 473 20.52 8.41 -23.39
CA VAL A 473 19.15 8.89 -23.16
C VAL A 473 18.16 7.72 -23.19
N SER A 474 18.29 6.84 -24.19
CA SER A 474 17.47 5.62 -24.28
C SER A 474 17.79 4.65 -23.14
N ALA A 475 19.06 4.52 -22.76
CA ALA A 475 19.45 3.70 -21.62
C ALA A 475 18.81 4.22 -20.33
N PHE A 476 18.89 5.53 -20.07
CA PHE A 476 18.31 6.15 -18.89
C PHE A 476 16.79 5.98 -18.87
N SER A 477 16.12 6.07 -20.02
CA SER A 477 14.66 5.86 -20.16
C SER A 477 14.18 4.48 -19.69
N SER A 478 15.08 3.50 -19.56
CA SER A 478 14.78 2.18 -18.99
C SER A 478 14.53 2.22 -17.48
N ILE A 479 15.05 3.23 -16.78
CA ILE A 479 14.78 3.44 -15.35
C ILE A 479 13.30 3.82 -15.17
N PRO A 480 12.59 3.29 -14.17
CA PRO A 480 11.21 3.68 -13.88
C PRO A 480 11.02 5.19 -13.75
N ARG A 481 9.96 5.74 -14.36
CA ARG A 481 9.70 7.19 -14.45
C ARG A 481 9.76 7.90 -13.09
N THR A 482 9.23 7.29 -12.03
CA THR A 482 9.22 7.85 -10.67
C THR A 482 10.63 8.05 -10.14
N THR A 483 11.52 7.07 -10.33
CA THR A 483 12.93 7.14 -9.91
C THR A 483 13.70 8.19 -10.73
N ARG A 484 13.41 8.33 -12.02
CA ARG A 484 14.04 9.35 -12.87
C ARG A 484 13.68 10.76 -12.42
N LYS A 485 12.40 11.01 -12.16
CA LYS A 485 11.91 12.29 -11.62
C LYS A 485 12.54 12.61 -10.26
N MET A 486 12.80 11.60 -9.42
CA MET A 486 13.40 11.79 -8.09
C MET A 486 14.75 12.50 -8.15
N TYR A 487 15.61 12.23 -9.15
CA TYR A 487 16.90 12.90 -9.29
C TYR A 487 16.74 14.41 -9.47
N VAL A 488 15.89 14.81 -10.41
CA VAL A 488 15.63 16.23 -10.69
C VAL A 488 14.96 16.92 -9.49
N HIS A 489 13.99 16.24 -8.87
CA HIS A 489 13.34 16.77 -7.67
C HIS A 489 14.28 16.86 -6.47
N ALA A 490 15.31 16.02 -6.38
CA ALA A 490 16.34 16.15 -5.33
C ALA A 490 17.18 17.41 -5.55
N TYR A 491 17.45 17.81 -6.78
CA TYR A 491 18.14 19.08 -7.06
C TYR A 491 17.25 20.30 -6.74
N GLN A 492 15.94 20.24 -7.02
CA GLN A 492 15.00 21.28 -6.53
C GLN A 492 15.02 21.37 -4.99
N SER A 493 15.04 20.23 -4.30
CA SER A 493 15.15 20.17 -2.84
C SER A 493 16.44 20.79 -2.32
N TYR A 494 17.56 20.59 -3.03
CA TYR A 494 18.86 21.18 -2.68
C TYR A 494 18.84 22.70 -2.77
N LEU A 495 18.33 23.24 -3.89
CA LEU A 495 18.16 24.69 -4.07
C LEU A 495 17.27 25.27 -2.97
N TRP A 496 16.13 24.63 -2.70
CA TRP A 496 15.20 25.06 -1.65
C TRP A 496 15.86 25.12 -0.27
N ASN A 497 16.62 24.09 0.12
CA ASN A 497 17.31 24.07 1.42
C ASN A 497 18.30 25.25 1.54
N ARG A 498 19.09 25.52 0.50
CA ARG A 498 20.03 26.64 0.46
C ARG A 498 19.31 27.99 0.59
N ALA A 499 18.23 28.19 -0.17
CA ALA A 499 17.43 29.42 -0.09
C ALA A 499 16.75 29.59 1.28
N ALA A 500 16.24 28.51 1.88
CA ALA A 500 15.68 28.54 3.23
C ALA A 500 16.71 28.98 4.28
N SER A 501 17.92 28.39 4.24
CA SER A 501 19.02 28.77 5.12
C SER A 501 19.44 30.24 4.93
N GLU A 502 19.53 30.70 3.68
CA GLU A 502 19.85 32.10 3.39
C GLU A 502 18.78 33.06 3.92
N ARG A 503 17.50 32.74 3.71
CA ARG A 503 16.37 33.52 4.19
C ARG A 503 16.37 33.61 5.72
N VAL A 504 16.69 32.52 6.41
CA VAL A 504 16.81 32.52 7.88
C VAL A 504 18.00 33.36 8.34
N ARG A 505 19.16 33.25 7.67
CA ARG A 505 20.38 33.98 8.06
C ARG A 505 20.24 35.50 7.88
N ARG A 506 19.59 35.95 6.80
CA ARG A 506 19.44 37.38 6.49
C ARG A 506 18.39 38.07 7.35
N HIS A 507 17.27 37.41 7.61
CA HIS A 507 16.09 38.07 8.15
C HIS A 507 15.52 37.41 9.42
N GLY A 508 16.02 36.24 9.83
CA GLY A 508 15.51 35.47 10.96
C GLY A 508 14.11 34.90 10.72
N LEU A 509 13.49 34.36 11.78
CA LEU A 509 12.16 33.73 11.74
C LEU A 509 11.11 34.45 12.60
N GLN A 510 11.46 35.60 13.19
CA GLN A 510 10.59 36.32 14.11
C GLN A 510 9.46 37.08 13.41
N ARG A 511 9.71 37.53 12.17
CA ARG A 511 8.73 38.28 11.36
C ARG A 511 8.84 37.93 9.88
N VAL A 512 7.72 38.12 9.19
CA VAL A 512 7.65 38.13 7.72
C VAL A 512 8.27 39.43 7.22
N VAL A 513 8.96 39.39 6.08
CA VAL A 513 9.58 40.57 5.45
C VAL A 513 8.96 40.84 4.09
N ALA A 514 9.09 42.08 3.62
CA ALA A 514 8.67 42.44 2.27
C ALA A 514 9.38 41.57 1.22
N GLY A 515 8.62 41.09 0.23
CA GLY A 515 9.11 40.15 -0.79
C GLY A 515 9.13 38.68 -0.36
N ASP A 516 8.73 38.34 0.87
CA ASP A 516 8.37 36.95 1.19
C ASP A 516 7.14 36.54 0.38
N LEU A 517 7.09 35.27 -0.06
CA LEU A 517 5.92 34.72 -0.73
C LEU A 517 4.98 34.08 0.29
N ILE A 518 3.68 34.36 0.16
CA ILE A 518 2.62 33.76 0.99
C ILE A 518 1.53 33.18 0.08
N ILE A 519 0.75 32.24 0.61
CA ILE A 519 -0.46 31.73 -0.06
C ILE A 519 -1.65 32.53 0.49
N ASP A 520 -2.26 33.37 -0.34
CA ASP A 520 -3.39 34.21 0.06
C ASP A 520 -4.68 33.38 0.06
N THR A 521 -5.13 32.99 1.26
CA THR A 521 -6.38 32.23 1.43
C THR A 521 -7.62 33.14 1.54
N GLY A 522 -7.47 34.47 1.45
CA GLY A 522 -8.56 35.43 1.61
C GLY A 522 -9.54 35.51 0.42
N CYS A 523 -9.16 34.98 -0.74
CA CYS A 523 -10.00 34.92 -1.94
C CYS A 523 -10.65 33.53 -2.10
N GLN A 524 -11.60 33.19 -1.22
CA GLN A 524 -12.41 31.98 -1.38
C GLN A 524 -13.46 32.21 -2.48
N THR A 525 -13.36 31.46 -3.57
CA THR A 525 -14.55 30.99 -4.30
C THR A 525 -14.58 29.49 -4.11
N ASP A 526 -15.73 28.97 -3.68
CA ASP A 526 -16.00 27.55 -3.53
C ASP A 526 -15.76 26.85 -4.87
N ILE A 527 -14.67 26.09 -4.96
CA ILE A 527 -14.44 25.21 -6.10
C ILE A 527 -14.10 23.83 -5.53
N ASP A 528 -15.15 23.03 -5.38
CA ASP A 528 -15.06 21.58 -5.33
C ASP A 528 -14.37 21.09 -6.62
N ASN A 529 -13.09 20.74 -6.57
CA ASN A 529 -12.40 20.15 -7.73
C ASN A 529 -11.61 18.91 -7.31
N GLU A 530 -12.22 17.76 -7.59
CA GLU A 530 -11.74 16.41 -7.32
C GLU A 530 -10.43 16.00 -8.05
N ASP A 531 -9.71 16.91 -8.70
CA ASP A 531 -8.39 16.63 -9.32
C ASP A 531 -7.47 17.88 -9.38
N GLY A 532 -7.72 18.93 -8.58
CA GLY A 532 -7.22 20.31 -8.85
C GLY A 532 -6.42 21.04 -7.76
N ASP A 533 -5.97 20.38 -6.68
CA ASP A 533 -5.38 21.07 -5.51
C ASP A 533 -4.16 21.96 -5.83
N ASN A 534 -3.35 21.61 -6.84
CA ASN A 534 -2.13 22.37 -7.14
C ASN A 534 -2.40 23.70 -7.88
N ASP A 535 -3.43 23.78 -8.71
CA ASP A 535 -3.66 24.95 -9.58
C ASP A 535 -4.19 26.17 -8.80
N TRP A 536 -4.95 25.91 -7.75
CA TRP A 536 -5.38 26.93 -6.80
C TRP A 536 -4.19 27.56 -6.07
N ILE A 537 -3.25 26.75 -5.60
CA ILE A 537 -2.05 27.25 -4.91
C ILE A 537 -1.27 28.18 -5.85
N PHE A 538 -1.01 27.77 -7.10
CA PHE A 538 -0.26 28.60 -8.05
C PHE A 538 -0.90 29.96 -8.33
N SER A 539 -2.23 30.05 -8.22
CA SER A 539 -2.98 31.27 -8.54
C SER A 539 -3.04 32.26 -7.36
N ASN A 540 -2.80 31.77 -6.14
CA ASN A 540 -2.95 32.55 -4.90
C ASN A 540 -1.63 32.89 -4.22
N VAL A 541 -0.48 32.51 -4.79
CA VAL A 541 0.80 32.93 -4.25
C VAL A 541 1.11 34.36 -4.70
N ARG A 542 1.48 35.21 -3.74
CA ARG A 542 1.92 36.59 -4.01
C ARG A 542 3.03 37.01 -3.05
N GLU A 543 3.73 38.08 -3.40
CA GLU A 543 4.69 38.73 -2.52
C GLU A 543 3.98 39.58 -1.45
N VAL A 544 4.58 39.61 -0.27
CA VAL A 544 4.16 40.47 0.85
C VAL A 544 4.66 41.89 0.62
N THR A 545 3.79 42.88 0.77
CA THR A 545 4.18 44.29 0.60
C THR A 545 4.89 44.84 1.85
N PRO A 546 5.66 45.93 1.73
CA PRO A 546 6.29 46.59 2.89
C PRO A 546 5.31 47.02 3.98
N GLU A 547 4.10 47.43 3.61
CA GLU A 547 3.04 47.83 4.53
C GLU A 547 2.49 46.63 5.30
N GLU A 548 2.20 45.52 4.62
CA GLU A 548 1.73 44.27 5.24
C GLU A 548 2.77 43.66 6.17
N ALA A 549 4.05 43.69 5.77
CA ALA A 549 5.16 43.23 6.60
C ALA A 549 5.31 44.08 7.88
N SER A 550 5.08 45.39 7.79
CA SER A 550 5.15 46.31 8.94
C SER A 550 3.93 46.16 9.86
N ALA A 551 2.76 45.86 9.30
CA ALA A 551 1.54 45.62 10.04
C ALA A 551 1.51 44.26 10.76
N GLY A 552 2.36 43.31 10.37
CA GLY A 552 2.46 41.99 11.02
C GLY A 552 1.24 41.10 10.79
N VAL A 553 0.57 41.24 9.62
CA VAL A 553 -0.65 40.51 9.27
C VAL A 553 -0.40 39.00 9.13
N PHE A 554 0.79 38.62 8.65
CA PHE A 554 1.16 37.23 8.36
C PHE A 554 2.15 36.67 9.38
N SER A 555 2.08 35.35 9.59
CA SER A 555 3.04 34.62 10.40
C SER A 555 4.12 33.96 9.55
N ILE A 556 5.26 33.62 10.16
CA ILE A 556 6.34 32.89 9.49
C ILE A 556 5.92 31.51 8.96
N THR A 557 4.84 30.94 9.49
CA THR A 557 4.25 29.68 8.99
C THR A 557 3.51 29.83 7.66
N ASP A 558 3.16 31.06 7.28
CA ASP A 558 2.48 31.37 6.02
C ASP A 558 3.48 31.58 4.88
N VAL A 559 4.74 31.87 5.21
CA VAL A 559 5.82 32.06 4.25
C VAL A 559 6.13 30.74 3.54
N VAL A 560 6.12 30.81 2.22
CA VAL A 560 6.49 29.71 1.32
C VAL A 560 7.70 30.11 0.48
N LEU A 561 8.48 29.11 0.08
CA LEU A 561 9.55 29.25 -0.89
C LEU A 561 9.26 28.35 -2.10
N PRO A 562 9.59 28.80 -3.32
CA PRO A 562 9.30 28.06 -4.55
C PRO A 562 10.30 26.94 -4.78
N LEU A 563 9.82 25.79 -5.23
CA LEU A 563 10.62 24.76 -5.88
C LEU A 563 10.69 25.10 -7.38
N PRO A 564 11.88 25.22 -7.98
CA PRO A 564 12.03 25.75 -9.33
C PRO A 564 11.17 25.05 -10.37
N GLY A 565 10.42 25.81 -11.17
CA GLY A 565 9.58 25.30 -12.23
C GLY A 565 8.94 26.39 -13.08
N SER A 566 8.10 25.99 -14.02
CA SER A 566 7.50 26.86 -15.03
C SER A 566 6.29 27.67 -14.55
N ARG A 567 5.65 27.28 -13.44
CA ARG A 567 4.43 27.94 -12.91
C ARG A 567 4.65 28.66 -11.57
N VAL A 568 5.89 28.70 -11.07
CA VAL A 568 6.20 29.37 -9.80
C VAL A 568 6.66 30.80 -10.03
N ILE A 569 6.30 31.68 -9.11
CA ILE A 569 6.91 33.00 -8.95
C ILE A 569 8.11 32.90 -8.01
N TYR A 570 9.14 33.68 -8.29
CA TYR A 570 10.32 33.81 -7.46
C TYR A 570 10.36 35.25 -6.96
N SER A 571 10.64 35.41 -5.66
CA SER A 571 11.03 36.72 -5.16
C SER A 571 12.45 37.04 -5.61
N GLU A 572 12.77 38.33 -5.75
CA GLU A 572 14.08 38.79 -6.21
C GLU A 572 15.23 38.16 -5.41
N SER A 573 15.07 38.07 -4.09
CA SER A 573 16.06 37.49 -3.19
C SER A 573 16.28 35.99 -3.45
N VAL A 574 15.21 35.22 -3.65
CA VAL A 574 15.27 33.77 -3.90
C VAL A 574 15.80 33.48 -5.30
N GLN A 575 15.34 34.24 -6.29
CA GLN A 575 15.77 34.09 -7.68
C GLN A 575 17.29 34.24 -7.79
N LYS A 576 17.86 35.28 -7.17
CA LYS A 576 19.30 35.51 -7.18
C LYS A 576 20.09 34.33 -6.59
N ILE A 577 19.62 33.78 -5.47
CA ILE A 577 20.27 32.61 -4.85
C ILE A 577 20.22 31.40 -5.78
N TYR A 578 19.07 31.16 -6.43
CA TYR A 578 18.93 30.05 -7.36
C TYR A 578 19.79 30.23 -8.61
N GLU A 579 19.89 31.44 -9.14
CA GLU A 579 20.76 31.76 -10.28
C GLU A 579 22.23 31.55 -9.94
N GLU A 580 22.70 32.02 -8.78
CA GLU A 580 24.09 31.83 -8.33
C GLU A 580 24.46 30.34 -8.22
N ILE A 581 23.60 29.52 -7.58
CA ILE A 581 23.85 28.08 -7.43
C ILE A 581 23.73 27.34 -8.77
N CYS A 582 22.72 27.66 -9.57
CA CYS A 582 22.56 27.04 -10.88
C CYS A 582 23.74 27.37 -11.80
N GLN A 583 24.27 28.59 -11.73
CA GLN A 583 25.44 28.99 -12.49
C GLN A 583 26.70 28.24 -12.04
N SER A 584 26.91 28.05 -10.73
CA SER A 584 28.05 27.25 -10.24
C SER A 584 28.00 25.80 -10.70
N ASP A 585 26.79 25.24 -10.76
CA ASP A 585 26.56 23.84 -11.11
C ASP A 585 26.34 23.64 -12.62
N GLY A 586 26.41 24.72 -13.42
CA GLY A 586 26.20 24.74 -14.87
C GLY A 586 24.76 24.44 -15.32
N VAL A 587 23.78 24.49 -14.40
CA VAL A 587 22.36 24.24 -14.64
C VAL A 587 21.66 25.51 -15.13
N GLN A 588 20.71 25.38 -16.06
CA GLN A 588 19.87 26.50 -16.49
C GLN A 588 18.59 26.57 -15.65
N LEU A 589 18.38 27.68 -14.92
CA LEU A 589 17.17 27.91 -14.14
C LEU A 589 15.94 28.14 -15.03
N VAL A 590 16.12 28.86 -16.13
CA VAL A 590 15.08 29.22 -17.11
C VAL A 590 15.44 28.63 -18.48
N GLY A 591 14.43 28.11 -19.19
CA GLY A 591 14.60 27.55 -20.54
C GLY A 591 14.94 26.06 -20.57
N PHE A 592 15.62 25.63 -21.63
CA PHE A 592 15.94 24.23 -21.90
C PHE A 592 17.42 24.08 -22.24
N ALA A 593 18.17 23.35 -21.41
CA ALA A 593 19.57 23.02 -21.69
C ALA A 593 19.70 21.98 -22.83
N HIS A 594 18.66 21.17 -23.06
CA HIS A 594 18.62 20.12 -24.06
C HIS A 594 17.18 19.79 -24.52
N SER A 595 17.04 19.00 -25.57
CA SER A 595 15.75 18.62 -26.18
C SER A 595 14.88 17.70 -25.32
N VAL A 596 15.47 16.96 -24.37
CA VAL A 596 14.75 16.02 -23.50
C VAL A 596 13.97 16.74 -22.40
N ARG A 597 12.77 17.24 -22.73
CA ARG A 597 12.00 18.17 -21.87
C ARG A 597 11.80 17.71 -20.42
N GLU A 598 11.71 16.40 -20.16
CA GLU A 598 11.47 15.88 -18.81
C GLU A 598 12.58 16.21 -17.77
N TYR A 599 13.78 16.60 -18.22
CA TYR A 599 14.88 17.07 -17.36
C TYR A 599 15.17 18.56 -17.57
N SER A 600 14.12 19.39 -17.57
CA SER A 600 14.26 20.85 -17.54
C SER A 600 13.24 21.45 -16.57
N PHE A 601 13.65 22.49 -15.84
CA PHE A 601 12.73 23.26 -15.00
C PHE A 601 11.60 23.92 -15.80
N GLY A 602 11.81 24.22 -17.07
CA GLY A 602 10.76 24.74 -17.96
C GLY A 602 9.64 23.72 -18.28
N TYR A 603 9.83 22.44 -17.97
CA TYR A 603 8.79 21.40 -18.08
C TYR A 603 8.19 20.98 -16.74
N LEU A 604 8.93 21.16 -15.64
CA LEU A 604 8.40 20.92 -14.31
C LEU A 604 7.48 22.07 -13.94
N THR A 605 6.30 21.78 -13.39
CA THR A 605 5.38 22.82 -12.92
C THR A 605 6.00 23.68 -11.81
N GLY A 606 6.90 23.11 -11.02
CA GLY A 606 7.32 23.68 -9.75
C GLY A 606 6.29 23.38 -8.66
N ALA A 607 6.50 23.93 -7.47
CA ALA A 607 5.58 23.86 -6.33
C ALA A 607 6.00 24.88 -5.26
N TYR A 608 5.14 25.15 -4.28
CA TYR A 608 5.49 25.97 -3.12
C TYR A 608 5.59 25.11 -1.88
N ARG A 609 6.53 25.45 -1.00
CA ARG A 609 6.75 24.74 0.25
C ARG A 609 6.94 25.73 1.38
N ARG A 610 6.20 25.53 2.48
CA ARG A 610 6.27 26.36 3.69
C ARG A 610 7.68 26.33 4.28
N LEU A 611 8.19 27.50 4.68
CA LEU A 611 9.51 27.64 5.30
C LEU A 611 9.54 27.02 6.70
N VAL A 612 8.54 27.29 7.52
CA VAL A 612 8.41 26.76 8.89
C VAL A 612 7.18 25.87 8.99
N THR A 613 7.30 24.76 9.73
CA THR A 613 6.19 23.88 10.05
C THR A 613 6.12 23.68 11.56
N LYS A 614 4.90 23.78 12.12
CA LYS A 614 4.65 23.53 13.53
C LYS A 614 4.05 22.13 13.70
N PRO A 615 4.57 21.31 14.61
CA PRO A 615 3.97 20.03 14.92
C PRO A 615 2.66 20.22 15.69
N ASP A 616 1.64 19.46 15.30
CA ASP A 616 0.34 19.42 15.98
C ASP A 616 0.25 18.22 16.93
N LYS A 617 -0.74 18.25 17.83
CA LYS A 617 -1.03 17.15 18.78
C LYS A 617 0.20 16.68 19.59
N VAL A 618 1.12 17.60 19.92
CA VAL A 618 2.36 17.28 20.64
C VAL A 618 2.07 16.78 22.05
N LYS A 619 2.51 15.56 22.37
CA LYS A 619 2.46 14.92 23.70
C LYS A 619 3.80 14.27 23.99
N PHE A 620 4.23 14.29 25.25
CA PHE A 620 5.46 13.60 25.65
C PHE A 620 5.38 13.09 27.08
N ASP A 621 6.16 12.06 27.36
CA ASP A 621 6.35 11.47 28.68
C ASP A 621 7.76 10.84 28.78
N PHE A 622 8.23 10.66 30.02
CA PHE A 622 9.52 10.02 30.29
C PHE A 622 9.33 8.60 30.78
N VAL A 623 10.15 7.68 30.27
CA VAL A 623 10.10 6.26 30.59
C VAL A 623 11.48 5.80 31.05
N ARG A 624 11.54 5.15 32.21
CA ARG A 624 12.74 4.45 32.67
C ARG A 624 12.76 3.02 32.16
N TYR A 625 13.95 2.52 31.84
CA TYR A 625 14.17 1.17 31.34
C TYR A 625 15.57 0.67 31.73
N SER A 626 15.75 -0.66 31.77
CA SER A 626 17.05 -1.29 32.03
C SER A 626 17.58 -2.06 30.82
N ASP A 627 16.68 -2.60 29.99
CA ASP A 627 17.04 -3.38 28.80
C ASP A 627 16.97 -2.51 27.53
N PRO A 628 18.09 -2.23 26.85
CA PRO A 628 18.12 -1.52 25.57
C PRO A 628 17.28 -2.18 24.48
N SER A 629 17.08 -3.50 24.57
CA SER A 629 16.29 -4.27 23.61
C SER A 629 14.79 -4.26 23.89
N ALA A 630 14.31 -3.68 25.00
CA ALA A 630 12.89 -3.65 25.35
C ALA A 630 12.06 -2.76 24.43
N ASP A 631 10.79 -3.10 24.19
CA ASP A 631 9.83 -2.25 23.46
C ASP A 631 9.24 -1.20 24.40
N LEU A 632 9.52 0.09 24.15
CA LEU A 632 9.08 1.20 25.00
C LEU A 632 7.81 1.92 24.48
N ALA A 633 7.35 1.55 23.28
CA ALA A 633 6.14 2.07 22.68
C ALA A 633 5.25 0.92 22.21
N GLU A 634 3.94 1.05 22.45
CA GLU A 634 2.97 0.03 22.08
C GLU A 634 2.55 0.17 20.61
N THR A 635 2.79 -0.88 19.82
CA THR A 635 2.43 -0.93 18.39
C THR A 635 0.99 -1.39 18.18
N ASP A 636 0.42 -1.11 16.99
CA ASP A 636 -0.92 -1.63 16.63
C ASP A 636 -0.96 -3.17 16.71
N LEU A 637 0.12 -3.84 16.32
CA LEU A 637 0.20 -5.31 16.35
C LEU A 637 0.22 -5.85 17.79
N ALA A 638 0.94 -5.19 18.69
CA ALA A 638 0.95 -5.54 20.11
C ALA A 638 -0.44 -5.38 20.75
N ARG A 639 -1.21 -4.36 20.36
CA ARG A 639 -2.61 -4.18 20.83
C ARG A 639 -3.55 -5.29 20.37
N LEU A 640 -3.38 -5.77 19.13
CA LEU A 640 -4.25 -6.80 18.53
C LEU A 640 -3.96 -8.21 19.04
N GLN A 641 -2.70 -8.48 19.33
CA GLN A 641 -2.25 -9.73 19.91
C GLN A 641 -1.58 -9.39 21.22
N PRO A 642 -2.34 -9.23 22.33
CA PRO A 642 -1.75 -9.15 23.65
C PRO A 642 -1.13 -10.52 23.97
N VAL A 643 0.01 -10.81 23.36
CA VAL A 643 0.89 -11.88 23.80
C VAL A 643 1.24 -11.52 25.24
N GLN A 644 1.15 -12.48 26.14
CA GLN A 644 1.71 -12.43 27.50
C GLN A 644 3.24 -12.30 27.43
N HIS A 645 3.75 -11.25 26.79
CA HIS A 645 5.11 -10.82 27.01
C HIS A 645 5.11 -10.10 28.35
N ASP A 646 5.42 -10.87 29.40
CA ASP A 646 5.82 -10.42 30.74
C ASP A 646 6.99 -9.41 30.73
N THR A 647 7.50 -9.05 29.56
CA THR A 647 8.58 -8.07 29.35
C THR A 647 8.09 -6.69 28.91
N VAL A 648 6.83 -6.52 28.50
CA VAL A 648 6.25 -5.20 28.20
C VAL A 648 5.28 -4.83 29.30
N LYS A 649 5.85 -4.37 30.43
CA LYS A 649 5.06 -3.65 31.44
C LYS A 649 4.45 -2.42 30.76
N PRO A 650 3.14 -2.13 30.94
CA PRO A 650 2.56 -0.88 30.47
C PRO A 650 3.32 0.29 31.09
N ALA A 651 3.31 1.42 30.37
CA ALA A 651 3.89 2.70 30.75
C ALA A 651 4.08 2.86 32.27
N GLY A 652 5.35 2.97 32.68
CA GLY A 652 5.81 3.27 34.03
C GLY A 652 4.77 3.14 35.15
N LYS A 653 4.84 2.05 35.91
CA LYS A 653 4.82 2.24 37.36
C LYS A 653 6.24 2.62 37.76
N ALA A 654 6.36 3.92 38.08
CA ALA A 654 7.38 4.62 38.82
C ALA A 654 8.61 3.80 39.31
N GLU A 655 9.80 4.31 38.99
CA GLU A 655 11.05 4.24 39.81
C GLU A 655 12.09 3.12 39.62
N GLU A 656 12.00 2.21 38.66
CA GLU A 656 13.10 1.24 38.43
C GLU A 656 13.60 1.24 36.97
N GLY A 657 14.90 1.49 36.81
CA GLY A 657 15.62 1.49 35.53
C GLY A 657 16.74 2.53 35.51
N GLU A 658 17.95 2.11 35.15
CA GLU A 658 19.15 2.97 35.12
C GLU A 658 19.15 3.94 33.94
N LEU A 659 18.40 3.61 32.87
CA LEU A 659 18.36 4.40 31.65
C LEU A 659 17.03 5.15 31.52
N LEU A 660 17.10 6.34 30.92
CA LEU A 660 15.96 7.21 30.69
C LEU A 660 15.69 7.38 29.18
N ALA A 661 14.42 7.39 28.80
CA ALA A 661 13.96 7.65 27.44
C ALA A 661 12.83 8.70 27.44
N LEU A 662 12.75 9.46 26.34
CA LEU A 662 11.65 10.38 26.03
C LEU A 662 10.77 9.73 24.98
N ARG A 663 9.52 9.51 25.33
CA ARG A 663 8.47 9.15 24.38
C ARG A 663 7.76 10.42 23.94
N LEU A 664 7.72 10.63 22.64
CA LEU A 664 7.25 11.85 22.01
C LEU A 664 6.27 11.50 20.90
N SER A 665 5.08 12.10 20.91
CA SER A 665 4.07 11.96 19.88
C SER A 665 3.68 13.31 19.31
N PHE A 666 3.61 13.42 17.97
CA PHE A 666 3.17 14.63 17.27
C PHE A 666 2.74 14.32 15.85
N SER A 667 1.85 15.13 15.28
CA SER A 667 1.45 15.05 13.89
C SER A 667 2.14 16.10 13.04
N LEU A 668 2.57 15.70 11.84
CA LEU A 668 3.09 16.60 10.81
C LEU A 668 2.23 16.54 9.56
N PRO A 669 2.08 17.66 8.82
CA PRO A 669 1.42 17.65 7.52
C PRO A 669 2.23 16.87 6.48
N THR A 670 1.65 16.71 5.28
CA THR A 670 2.35 16.12 4.14
C THR A 670 3.65 16.86 3.81
N ALA A 671 4.54 16.16 3.11
CA ALA A 671 5.85 16.64 2.71
C ALA A 671 6.75 17.15 3.86
N SER A 672 6.47 16.81 5.12
CA SER A 672 7.32 17.18 6.27
C SER A 672 8.13 15.99 6.79
N TYR A 673 9.32 16.25 7.30
CA TYR A 673 10.25 15.20 7.77
C TYR A 673 10.33 15.21 9.30
N ALA A 674 9.95 14.11 9.95
CA ALA A 674 10.07 13.96 11.40
C ALA A 674 11.53 14.10 11.88
N THR A 675 12.51 13.67 11.07
CA THR A 675 13.93 13.84 11.38
C THR A 675 14.34 15.31 11.51
N MET A 676 13.68 16.23 10.79
CA MET A 676 13.95 17.67 10.91
C MET A 676 13.35 18.26 12.18
N ALA A 677 12.18 17.79 12.61
CA ALA A 677 11.61 18.15 13.91
C ALA A 677 12.48 17.63 15.07
N ILE A 678 13.02 16.41 14.95
CA ILE A 678 13.93 15.83 15.96
C ILE A 678 15.30 16.54 15.94
N ARG A 679 15.83 16.89 14.76
CA ARG A 679 17.03 17.72 14.64
C ARG A 679 16.84 19.05 15.37
N GLU A 680 15.70 19.71 15.17
CA GLU A 680 15.38 20.96 15.86
C GLU A 680 15.32 20.79 17.39
N LEU A 681 14.79 19.65 17.86
CA LEU A 681 14.66 19.34 19.28
C LEU A 681 16.01 19.02 19.94
N MET A 682 16.84 18.21 19.29
CA MET A 682 18.11 17.73 19.85
C MET A 682 19.29 18.68 19.58
N LYS A 683 19.15 19.58 18.60
CA LYS A 683 20.24 20.43 18.06
C LYS A 683 21.48 19.62 17.64
N SER A 684 21.25 18.42 17.13
CA SER A 684 22.27 17.49 16.67
C SER A 684 21.98 17.04 15.24
N SER A 685 23.03 16.67 14.50
CA SER A 685 22.92 16.16 13.13
C SER A 685 21.94 14.97 13.04
N SER A 686 21.16 14.97 11.96
CA SER A 686 20.18 13.94 11.59
C SER A 686 20.78 12.80 10.76
N SER A 687 22.11 12.77 10.59
CA SER A 687 22.76 11.76 9.76
C SER A 687 22.66 10.36 10.36
N GLN A 688 22.60 9.35 9.49
CA GLN A 688 22.60 7.95 9.93
C GLN A 688 23.91 7.58 10.65
N ALA A 689 25.02 8.20 10.25
CA ALA A 689 26.32 8.04 10.90
C ALA A 689 26.28 8.60 12.33
N SER A 690 25.68 9.77 12.54
CA SER A 690 25.49 10.37 13.87
C SER A 690 24.68 9.46 14.77
N HIS A 691 23.56 8.94 14.26
CA HIS A 691 22.71 8.03 15.03
C HIS A 691 23.42 6.71 15.35
N LYS A 692 24.16 6.12 14.39
CA LYS A 692 24.97 4.92 14.64
C LYS A 692 26.09 5.17 15.65
N ALA A 693 26.78 6.31 15.55
CA ALA A 693 27.83 6.68 16.49
C ALA A 693 27.26 6.84 17.90
N ALA A 694 26.11 7.50 18.06
CA ALA A 694 25.40 7.64 19.32
C ALA A 694 24.99 6.28 19.92
N THR A 695 24.51 5.35 19.10
CA THR A 695 24.21 3.97 19.54
C THR A 695 25.48 3.24 19.99
N LEU A 696 26.58 3.35 19.24
CA LEU A 696 27.85 2.68 19.58
C LEU A 696 28.48 3.26 20.86
N SER A 697 28.43 4.57 21.07
CA SER A 697 28.92 5.19 22.30
C SER A 697 28.10 4.80 23.52
N ALA A 698 26.77 4.68 23.38
CA ALA A 698 25.90 4.25 24.48
C ALA A 698 26.12 2.78 24.87
N ASN A 699 26.33 1.89 23.90
CA ASN A 699 26.66 0.49 24.17
C ASN A 699 27.99 0.33 24.93
N HIS A 700 28.95 1.24 24.72
CA HIS A 700 30.19 1.27 25.49
C HIS A 700 30.02 1.75 26.94
N ILE A 701 28.98 2.55 27.22
CA ILE A 701 28.63 3.00 28.58
C ILE A 701 27.87 1.90 29.34
N VAL A 702 27.11 1.05 28.65
CA VAL A 702 26.36 -0.07 29.26
C VAL A 702 27.25 -1.31 29.51
N GLN A 703 28.40 -1.42 28.84
CA GLN A 703 29.35 -2.54 29.00
C GLN A 703 30.48 -2.31 30.01
N ASN A 704 30.60 -1.10 30.56
CA ASN A 704 31.52 -0.73 31.64
C ASN A 704 30.73 -0.34 32.88
#